data_AF-A0A329QM98-F1
#
_entry.id   AF-A0A329QM98-F1
#
_cell.length_a   1.000
_cell.length_b   1.000
_cell.length_c   1.000
_cell.angle_alpha   90.00
_cell.angle_beta   90.00
_cell.angle_gamma   90.00
#
_symmetry.space_group_name_H-M   'P 1'
#
loop_
_entity.id
_entity.type
_entity.pdbx_description
1 polymer ?
#
loop_
_entity_poly.entity_id
_entity_poly.type
_entity_poly.pdbx_seq_one_letter_code
_entity_poly.pdbx_strand_id
1 'polypeptide(L)'
;MSFDWKFNVRFKMFTAKAATAAMATLLLASQTPGFAGSASAATAEQVTESAAGETEQQLGLTDNEVPEGAKISSKQASENILKLFPLLKKATISYARFDSPNSFPPPDYKAWEIGFQIVEGNHTMGFGATVHAGTGEVLSVHMPSELLDKQSTDSEVKLTKDEAEKHAEALLFKAIPGLKENEYAPLGDLYQSNAQQSLFGRTEYRYGYQLKHEGLLSEAETVYISVDESGLVTGYSRSTTGAEYPSSKPAASEEKASQRFEEQFDVQLAYISTDRLSSLKGQQYYLGYMPKNSSMVPLDANTLEPINEMTGKAIGAEDSLQQNKPLKGSEAPFVAANGQKLNAQQAENIIKKNFDIPKGYKLEHSQLSKGEYASPNNQVWSLSWSNRNANVSYMFMRDISAQVDAFTGQIYSYSLYQRVEPGAAQEKPADQNETKSVTRTQAEKLAINKVIALVPGASDQFRLSSVLEFEGARTFMFQRYMNGIAVMDDTVQVQVLKDGAINEFYTRIAATPEQLPGNTKPAISYEKAKATYLEAFKLTLAYSRYGGYALSTGQVVPSGVNLVYRPTRNENSISSSYEVLDANTGEWKFLYGSGNTAANVQPSDISGHVAEAALRNMTQHAVILSDDQGRVFPDRVITKGDWFTYLARAVNPNMDMYYSGNGSEKLYADITPESPYYQAVRTLIDQRWLAGADSETKLNPEEEMTREELAVLLVRILRYEKLAGFYTLPSDLPNLADASAVNNKGAVSLSIKLGLLPSIEGRFMPARKVTVAEAAQVLERLAKLQGKTDTFMSGNRLY
;
A
#
# COMPACT_ATOMS: atom_id res chain seq x y z
N MET A 1 -23.21 -48.43 8.14
CA MET A 1 -23.33 -48.50 9.62
C MET A 1 -23.94 -47.20 10.08
N SER A 2 -25.07 -47.30 10.79
CA SER A 2 -25.89 -46.20 11.30
C SER A 2 -25.17 -45.46 12.43
N PHE A 3 -25.21 -44.13 12.43
CA PHE A 3 -25.06 -43.34 13.66
C PHE A 3 -26.07 -42.19 13.67
N ASP A 4 -26.90 -42.25 14.71
CA ASP A 4 -28.10 -41.48 15.00
C ASP A 4 -27.73 -40.27 15.87
N TRP A 5 -28.18 -39.06 15.54
CA TRP A 5 -28.09 -37.88 16.41
C TRP A 5 -29.51 -37.35 16.68
N LYS A 6 -30.00 -37.54 17.92
CA LYS A 6 -31.27 -36.97 18.40
C LYS A 6 -31.01 -35.64 19.11
N PHE A 7 -31.56 -34.55 18.58
CA PHE A 7 -31.80 -33.31 19.31
C PHE A 7 -33.30 -33.18 19.61
N ASN A 8 -33.65 -33.12 20.90
CA ASN A 8 -35.00 -32.81 21.37
C ASN A 8 -35.03 -31.36 21.84
N VAL A 9 -35.76 -30.49 21.14
CA VAL A 9 -36.17 -29.19 21.67
C VAL A 9 -37.68 -29.02 21.42
N ARG A 10 -38.45 -28.90 22.50
CA ARG A 10 -39.89 -28.65 22.47
C ARG A 10 -40.15 -27.15 22.26
N PHE A 11 -40.85 -26.81 21.17
CA PHE A 11 -41.48 -25.51 20.98
C PHE A 11 -42.71 -25.36 21.88
N LYS A 12 -42.85 -24.19 22.53
CA LYS A 12 -44.15 -23.67 22.97
C LYS A 12 -44.41 -22.35 22.24
N MET A 13 -45.45 -22.34 21.40
CA MET A 13 -46.04 -21.12 20.84
C MET A 13 -46.73 -20.32 21.93
N PHE A 14 -46.63 -18.99 21.87
CA PHE A 14 -47.73 -18.09 22.22
C PHE A 14 -47.70 -16.84 21.33
N THR A 15 -48.89 -16.44 20.93
CA THR A 15 -49.25 -15.42 19.95
C THR A 15 -49.25 -13.99 20.51
N ALA A 16 -48.74 -13.05 19.70
CA ALA A 16 -49.13 -11.64 19.48
C ALA A 16 -49.69 -10.76 20.63
N LYS A 17 -49.03 -9.64 20.92
CA LYS A 17 -49.39 -8.26 20.49
C LYS A 17 -48.49 -7.20 21.18
N ALA A 18 -48.28 -6.10 20.45
CA ALA A 18 -47.47 -4.94 20.81
C ALA A 18 -48.09 -4.04 21.88
N ALA A 19 -47.26 -3.37 22.69
CA ALA A 19 -47.31 -1.92 22.99
C ALA A 19 -46.36 -1.52 24.15
N THR A 20 -45.40 -0.64 23.82
CA THR A 20 -44.85 0.50 24.59
C THR A 20 -44.88 0.56 26.13
N ALA A 21 -43.67 0.83 26.64
CA ALA A 21 -43.30 1.91 27.58
C ALA A 21 -43.02 1.60 29.06
N ALA A 22 -41.95 2.28 29.50
CA ALA A 22 -41.64 2.81 30.83
C ALA A 22 -40.91 1.92 31.86
N MET A 23 -39.74 2.44 32.24
CA MET A 23 -38.88 2.08 33.36
C MET A 23 -39.61 2.13 34.71
N ALA A 24 -39.25 1.25 35.64
CA ALA A 24 -39.01 1.61 37.05
C ALA A 24 -38.25 0.50 37.78
N THR A 25 -37.31 0.98 38.59
CA THR A 25 -36.30 0.33 39.44
C THR A 25 -36.88 -0.37 40.69
N LEU A 26 -36.16 -1.37 41.22
CA LEU A 26 -35.52 -1.42 42.57
C LEU A 26 -35.41 -2.85 43.16
N LEU A 27 -34.19 -3.13 43.64
CA LEU A 27 -33.78 -3.91 44.83
C LEU A 27 -33.93 -5.44 44.86
N LEU A 28 -32.78 -6.13 44.99
CA LEU A 28 -32.31 -6.64 46.28
C LEU A 28 -30.92 -7.28 46.14
N ALA A 29 -29.97 -6.82 46.96
CA ALA A 29 -28.69 -7.46 47.21
C ALA A 29 -28.79 -8.31 48.49
N SER A 30 -28.21 -9.52 48.46
CA SER A 30 -27.68 -10.17 49.66
C SER A 30 -26.49 -11.05 49.26
N GLN A 31 -25.42 -10.95 50.05
CA GLN A 31 -24.09 -11.51 49.82
C GLN A 31 -23.94 -12.89 50.46
N THR A 32 -23.11 -13.78 49.88
CA THR A 32 -21.92 -14.48 50.45
C THR A 32 -21.54 -15.76 49.66
N PRO A 33 -20.27 -16.25 49.74
CA PRO A 33 -19.45 -16.52 48.55
C PRO A 33 -19.13 -18.00 48.27
N GLY A 34 -18.71 -18.30 47.03
CA GLY A 34 -18.07 -19.56 46.65
C GLY A 34 -17.40 -19.50 45.28
N PHE A 35 -16.06 -19.63 45.29
CA PHE A 35 -15.10 -19.84 44.20
C PHE A 35 -15.62 -20.19 42.78
N ALA A 36 -15.24 -19.37 41.78
CA ALA A 36 -14.51 -19.78 40.55
C ALA A 36 -14.48 -18.65 39.49
N GLY A 37 -13.28 -18.36 38.97
CA GLY A 37 -13.02 -17.85 37.61
C GLY A 37 -13.68 -16.54 37.17
N SER A 38 -13.10 -15.41 37.52
CA SER A 38 -13.51 -14.09 37.01
C SER A 38 -13.03 -13.87 35.57
N ALA A 39 -13.94 -14.09 34.62
CA ALA A 39 -14.05 -13.23 33.45
C ALA A 39 -14.44 -11.83 33.95
N SER A 40 -13.62 -10.81 33.68
CA SER A 40 -14.02 -9.44 33.95
C SER A 40 -14.86 -8.93 32.79
N ALA A 41 -16.16 -8.83 33.03
CA ALA A 41 -17.04 -7.95 32.28
C ALA A 41 -16.71 -6.52 32.72
N ALA A 42 -15.99 -5.78 31.88
CA ALA A 42 -15.81 -4.34 32.07
C ALA A 42 -17.14 -3.65 31.72
N THR A 43 -17.81 -3.16 32.76
CA THR A 43 -18.77 -2.06 32.66
C THR A 43 -18.13 -0.90 31.90
N ALA A 44 -18.82 -0.43 30.86
CA ALA A 44 -18.47 0.79 30.16
C ALA A 44 -18.69 1.98 31.11
N GLU A 45 -17.67 2.30 31.90
CA GLU A 45 -17.46 3.66 32.35
C GLU A 45 -16.96 4.45 31.13
N GLN A 46 -17.67 5.53 30.78
CA GLN A 46 -17.10 6.57 29.95
C GLN A 46 -15.87 7.11 30.69
N VAL A 47 -14.69 6.63 30.30
CA VAL A 47 -13.44 7.26 30.67
C VAL A 47 -13.35 8.54 29.84
N THR A 48 -13.83 9.64 30.41
CA THR A 48 -13.32 10.97 30.05
C THR A 48 -11.88 11.04 30.53
N GLU A 49 -10.96 10.60 29.68
CA GLU A 49 -9.53 10.75 29.92
C GLU A 49 -9.16 12.19 29.56
N SER A 50 -9.27 13.09 30.54
CA SER A 50 -8.61 14.39 30.50
C SER A 50 -7.14 14.17 30.86
N ALA A 51 -6.31 13.90 29.86
CA ALA A 51 -4.87 14.08 30.00
C ALA A 51 -4.59 15.59 29.96
N ALA A 52 -4.12 16.13 31.08
CA ALA A 52 -3.70 17.52 31.18
C ALA A 52 -2.34 17.70 30.49
N GLY A 53 -2.38 18.05 29.22
CA GLY A 53 -1.28 18.59 28.43
C GLY A 53 -1.92 19.48 27.36
N GLU A 54 -1.50 20.76 27.32
CA GLU A 54 -1.98 21.85 26.45
C GLU A 54 -3.38 21.68 25.82
N THR A 55 -4.38 22.38 26.36
CA THR A 55 -5.77 22.43 25.85
C THR A 55 -5.81 22.56 24.32
N GLU A 56 -6.07 21.45 23.62
CA GLU A 56 -6.54 21.45 22.23
C GLU A 56 -7.79 22.36 22.18
N GLN A 57 -7.76 23.43 21.39
CA GLN A 57 -8.94 24.26 21.18
C GLN A 57 -9.96 23.50 20.34
N GLN A 58 -10.77 22.68 21.01
CA GLN A 58 -11.98 22.12 20.43
C GLN A 58 -13.01 23.25 20.28
N LEU A 59 -12.93 23.96 19.16
CA LEU A 59 -13.86 25.03 18.78
C LEU A 59 -15.24 24.43 18.48
N GLY A 60 -16.29 25.27 18.52
CA GLY A 60 -17.64 24.86 18.15
C GLY A 60 -17.66 24.19 16.76
N LEU A 61 -18.40 23.07 16.66
CA LEU A 61 -18.48 22.21 15.47
C LEU A 61 -18.80 22.99 14.17
N THR A 62 -19.54 24.08 14.29
CA THR A 62 -19.92 24.99 13.21
C THR A 62 -19.93 26.44 13.70
N ASP A 63 -18.81 26.87 14.27
CA ASP A 63 -18.66 28.23 14.76
C ASP A 63 -18.50 29.24 13.60
N ASN A 64 -19.01 30.45 13.78
CA ASN A 64 -18.72 31.58 12.92
C ASN A 64 -17.44 32.32 13.34
N GLU A 65 -16.91 32.03 14.53
CA GLU A 65 -15.63 32.61 14.98
C GLU A 65 -14.48 32.17 14.06
N VAL A 66 -13.67 33.17 13.67
CA VAL A 66 -12.46 32.97 12.89
C VAL A 66 -11.27 33.08 13.85
N PRO A 67 -10.57 31.96 14.16
CA PRO A 67 -9.43 31.98 15.06
C PRO A 67 -8.26 32.75 14.44
N GLU A 68 -7.33 33.20 15.29
CA GLU A 68 -6.16 33.93 14.85
C GLU A 68 -5.30 33.09 13.90
N GLY A 69 -4.95 33.69 12.74
CA GLY A 69 -4.22 33.01 11.67
C GLY A 69 -5.10 32.28 10.64
N ALA A 70 -6.42 32.20 10.84
CA ALA A 70 -7.37 31.78 9.82
C ALA A 70 -8.01 32.99 9.11
N LYS A 71 -8.50 32.77 7.89
CA LYS A 71 -9.38 33.72 7.17
C LYS A 71 -10.82 33.22 7.05
N ILE A 72 -11.09 31.98 7.47
CA ILE A 72 -12.40 31.35 7.43
C ILE A 72 -12.69 30.63 8.75
N SER A 73 -13.96 30.52 9.12
CA SER A 73 -14.41 29.79 10.31
C SER A 73 -14.58 28.29 10.04
N SER A 74 -14.77 27.49 11.09
CA SER A 74 -15.07 26.05 10.96
C SER A 74 -16.38 25.79 10.20
N LYS A 75 -17.38 26.66 10.37
CA LYS A 75 -18.62 26.63 9.58
C LYS A 75 -18.35 26.87 8.09
N GLN A 76 -17.59 27.90 7.74
CA GLN A 76 -17.28 28.19 6.33
C GLN A 76 -16.45 27.06 5.70
N ALA A 77 -15.51 26.46 6.46
CA ALA A 77 -14.75 25.29 6.02
C ALA A 77 -15.68 24.11 5.71
N SER A 78 -16.61 23.81 6.61
CA SER A 78 -17.61 22.75 6.45
C SER A 78 -18.51 23.00 5.23
N GLU A 79 -18.96 24.24 5.02
CA GLU A 79 -19.77 24.63 3.87
C GLU A 79 -19.02 24.47 2.54
N ASN A 80 -17.73 24.79 2.51
CA ASN A 80 -16.88 24.62 1.33
C ASN A 80 -16.76 23.14 0.95
N ILE A 81 -16.58 22.24 1.92
CA ILE A 81 -16.60 20.78 1.71
C ILE A 81 -17.95 20.34 1.14
N LEU A 82 -19.05 20.71 1.79
CA LEU A 82 -20.41 20.30 1.40
C LEU A 82 -20.84 20.86 0.03
N LYS A 83 -20.24 21.97 -0.43
CA LYS A 83 -20.46 22.55 -1.76
C LYS A 83 -19.82 21.69 -2.86
N LEU A 84 -18.63 21.12 -2.60
CA LEU A 84 -17.95 20.23 -3.53
C LEU A 84 -18.50 18.80 -3.45
N PHE A 85 -18.80 18.32 -2.24
CA PHE A 85 -19.27 16.97 -1.95
C PHE A 85 -20.66 16.96 -1.31
N PRO A 86 -21.73 17.20 -2.09
CA PRO A 86 -23.08 17.34 -1.56
C PRO A 86 -23.64 16.08 -0.90
N LEU A 87 -23.13 14.88 -1.25
CA LEU A 87 -23.51 13.63 -0.60
C LEU A 87 -23.20 13.63 0.90
N LEU A 88 -22.20 14.38 1.34
CA LEU A 88 -21.80 14.47 2.74
C LEU A 88 -22.82 15.21 3.61
N LYS A 89 -23.84 15.85 3.03
CA LYS A 89 -24.99 16.39 3.79
C LYS A 89 -25.79 15.30 4.53
N LYS A 90 -25.61 14.02 4.15
CA LYS A 90 -26.19 12.87 4.85
C LYS A 90 -25.39 12.47 6.10
N ALA A 91 -24.16 12.98 6.26
CA ALA A 91 -23.32 12.74 7.42
C ALA A 91 -23.51 13.84 8.47
N THR A 92 -23.22 13.51 9.72
CA THR A 92 -23.18 14.47 10.84
C THR A 92 -21.74 14.96 11.01
N ILE A 93 -21.52 16.26 11.21
CA ILE A 93 -20.20 16.79 11.58
C ILE A 93 -19.95 16.44 13.04
N SER A 94 -18.89 15.68 13.32
CA SER A 94 -18.56 15.15 14.64
C SER A 94 -17.51 15.99 15.37
N TYR A 95 -16.58 16.61 14.65
CA TYR A 95 -15.59 17.54 15.20
C TYR A 95 -15.12 18.55 14.15
N ALA A 96 -14.60 19.68 14.62
CA ALA A 96 -13.83 20.63 13.83
C ALA A 96 -12.57 21.00 14.62
N ARG A 97 -11.40 20.85 14.00
CA ARG A 97 -10.10 21.17 14.60
C ARG A 97 -9.38 22.20 13.75
N PHE A 98 -8.86 23.22 14.40
CA PHE A 98 -8.01 24.22 13.75
C PHE A 98 -6.56 23.89 14.00
N ASP A 99 -5.74 23.90 12.94
CA ASP A 99 -4.28 23.91 13.04
C ASP A 99 -3.72 22.76 13.92
N SER A 100 -4.36 21.59 13.83
CA SER A 100 -3.97 20.35 14.49
C SER A 100 -3.46 19.39 13.42
N PRO A 101 -2.21 19.56 12.96
CA PRO A 101 -1.72 18.77 11.86
C PRO A 101 -1.54 17.32 12.33
N ASN A 102 -2.29 16.39 11.71
CA ASN A 102 -1.99 14.96 11.76
C ASN A 102 -0.70 14.61 10.97
N SER A 103 0.21 15.57 10.80
CA SER A 103 1.46 15.48 10.05
C SER A 103 2.56 16.23 10.79
N PHE A 104 3.75 15.62 10.88
CA PHE A 104 4.94 16.26 11.40
C PHE A 104 6.07 16.22 10.34
N PRO A 105 6.74 17.34 10.04
CA PRO A 105 6.52 18.67 10.60
C PRO A 105 5.16 19.24 10.21
N PRO A 106 4.63 20.22 10.98
CA PRO A 106 3.46 20.98 10.57
C PRO A 106 3.65 21.53 9.15
N PRO A 107 2.59 21.52 8.31
CA PRO A 107 2.64 22.18 7.02
C PRO A 107 2.97 23.67 7.19
N ASP A 108 3.48 24.28 6.11
CA ASP A 108 3.77 25.72 6.02
C ASP A 108 2.51 26.59 5.89
N TYR A 109 1.33 26.00 6.09
CA TYR A 109 0.03 26.65 6.10
C TYR A 109 -0.84 26.10 7.23
N LYS A 110 -1.84 26.89 7.63
CA LYS A 110 -2.87 26.48 8.60
C LYS A 110 -4.05 25.83 7.88
N ALA A 111 -4.65 24.82 8.50
CA ALA A 111 -5.81 24.11 7.95
C ALA A 111 -6.88 23.83 9.01
N TRP A 112 -8.11 23.68 8.52
CA TRP A 112 -9.23 23.10 9.26
C TRP A 112 -9.32 21.61 8.95
N GLU A 113 -9.43 20.77 9.98
CA GLU A 113 -9.86 19.38 9.86
C GLU A 113 -11.31 19.26 10.32
N ILE A 114 -12.19 18.78 9.43
CA ILE A 114 -13.61 18.58 9.68
C ILE A 114 -13.89 17.08 9.70
N GLY A 115 -14.32 16.58 10.85
CA GLY A 115 -14.74 15.21 11.06
C GLY A 115 -16.21 15.01 10.68
N PHE A 116 -16.48 13.99 9.89
CA PHE A 116 -17.82 13.54 9.55
C PHE A 116 -18.08 12.17 10.16
N GLN A 117 -19.34 11.90 10.48
CA GLN A 117 -19.80 10.65 11.05
C GLN A 117 -21.11 10.21 10.37
N ILE A 118 -21.18 8.93 10.01
CA ILE A 118 -22.38 8.27 9.49
C ILE A 118 -22.75 7.16 10.47
N VAL A 119 -24.02 7.13 10.89
CA VAL A 119 -24.54 6.13 11.84
C VAL A 119 -25.61 5.29 11.16
N GLU A 120 -25.43 3.97 11.18
CA GLU A 120 -26.33 3.00 10.57
C GLU A 120 -26.59 1.83 11.53
N GLY A 121 -27.77 1.83 12.16
CA GLY A 121 -28.07 0.86 13.21
C GLY A 121 -27.06 0.99 14.36
N ASN A 122 -26.29 -0.08 14.62
CA ASN A 122 -25.24 -0.11 15.65
C ASN A 122 -23.83 0.16 15.11
N HIS A 123 -23.71 0.49 13.82
CA HIS A 123 -22.43 0.78 13.20
C HIS A 123 -22.26 2.30 13.03
N THR A 124 -21.09 2.80 13.41
CA THR A 124 -20.71 4.21 13.28
C THR A 124 -19.42 4.26 12.51
N MET A 125 -19.38 5.12 11.49
CA MET A 125 -18.21 5.31 10.64
C MET A 125 -17.82 6.79 10.64
N GLY A 126 -16.57 7.07 11.00
CA GLY A 126 -16.01 8.42 11.01
C GLY A 126 -14.95 8.60 9.90
N PHE A 127 -14.89 9.78 9.30
CA PHE A 127 -13.84 10.16 8.35
C PHE A 127 -13.57 11.67 8.41
N GLY A 128 -12.39 12.11 7.98
CA GLY A 128 -11.97 13.51 8.01
C GLY A 128 -11.86 14.13 6.63
N ALA A 129 -12.00 15.46 6.57
CA ALA A 129 -11.70 16.28 5.41
C ALA A 129 -10.90 17.50 5.85
N THR A 130 -10.06 18.04 4.95
CA THR A 130 -9.22 19.21 5.28
C THR A 130 -9.49 20.39 4.35
N VAL A 131 -9.42 21.60 4.89
CA VAL A 131 -9.62 22.88 4.17
C VAL A 131 -8.51 23.85 4.56
N HIS A 132 -7.89 24.49 3.58
CA HIS A 132 -6.87 25.50 3.81
C HIS A 132 -7.48 26.72 4.53
N ALA A 133 -7.00 27.04 5.73
CA ALA A 133 -7.64 28.04 6.58
C ALA A 133 -7.45 29.48 6.08
N GLY A 134 -6.43 29.72 5.24
CA GLY A 134 -6.13 31.04 4.67
C GLY A 134 -6.85 31.35 3.35
N THR A 135 -7.30 30.33 2.61
CA THR A 135 -7.94 30.50 1.27
C THR A 135 -9.36 29.93 1.23
N GLY A 136 -9.70 29.01 2.13
CA GLY A 136 -10.95 28.26 2.12
C GLY A 136 -11.01 27.16 1.07
N GLU A 137 -9.92 26.90 0.35
CA GLU A 137 -9.86 25.81 -0.63
C GLU A 137 -9.88 24.46 0.09
N VAL A 138 -10.71 23.54 -0.40
CA VAL A 138 -10.72 22.16 0.08
C VAL A 138 -9.41 21.50 -0.34
N LEU A 139 -8.73 20.84 0.60
CA LEU A 139 -7.45 20.17 0.39
C LEU A 139 -7.60 18.65 0.31
N SER A 140 -8.43 18.04 1.16
CA SER A 140 -8.69 16.60 1.08
C SER A 140 -10.12 16.24 1.47
N VAL A 141 -10.71 15.33 0.70
CA VAL A 141 -11.97 14.64 1.00
C VAL A 141 -11.85 13.23 0.43
N HIS A 142 -12.05 12.22 1.27
CA HIS A 142 -12.14 10.83 0.82
C HIS A 142 -13.46 10.24 1.35
N MET A 143 -14.36 9.86 0.44
CA MET A 143 -15.62 9.26 0.84
C MET A 143 -15.40 7.79 1.24
N PRO A 144 -15.97 7.36 2.38
CA PRO A 144 -15.83 5.98 2.82
C PRO A 144 -16.57 5.02 1.89
N SER A 145 -16.04 3.80 1.77
CA SER A 145 -16.55 2.81 0.82
C SER A 145 -17.99 2.40 1.03
N GLU A 146 -18.43 2.36 2.28
CA GLU A 146 -19.73 1.93 2.73
C GLU A 146 -20.81 2.93 2.28
N LEU A 147 -20.47 4.23 2.25
CA LEU A 147 -21.36 5.27 1.73
C LEU A 147 -21.53 5.11 0.21
N LEU A 148 -20.44 4.80 -0.49
CA LEU A 148 -20.39 4.70 -1.95
C LEU A 148 -21.07 3.45 -2.48
N ASP A 149 -20.89 2.29 -1.83
CA ASP A 149 -21.50 1.01 -2.24
C ASP A 149 -23.04 1.07 -2.26
N LYS A 150 -23.64 1.92 -1.42
CA LYS A 150 -25.09 2.16 -1.39
C LYS A 150 -25.60 3.13 -2.43
N GLN A 151 -24.72 3.95 -3.02
CA GLN A 151 -25.09 4.89 -4.09
C GLN A 151 -24.89 4.26 -5.48
N SER A 152 -23.95 3.31 -5.59
CA SER A 152 -23.64 2.59 -6.83
C SER A 152 -24.80 1.74 -7.39
N THR A 153 -25.87 1.52 -6.62
CA THR A 153 -27.01 0.66 -7.02
C THR A 153 -28.02 1.34 -7.93
N ASP A 154 -27.95 2.67 -8.08
CA ASP A 154 -29.03 3.47 -8.69
C ASP A 154 -28.70 3.95 -10.12
N SER A 155 -27.45 3.79 -10.59
CA SER A 155 -27.04 4.18 -11.95
C SER A 155 -26.92 2.96 -12.88
N GLU A 156 -27.73 2.93 -13.94
CA GLU A 156 -27.55 1.95 -15.04
C GLU A 156 -26.42 2.34 -16.00
N VAL A 157 -25.92 3.58 -15.91
CA VAL A 157 -24.85 4.11 -16.76
C VAL A 157 -23.50 3.81 -16.13
N LYS A 158 -22.63 3.14 -16.89
CA LYS A 158 -21.22 2.91 -16.58
C LYS A 158 -20.36 3.72 -17.56
N LEU A 159 -19.80 4.83 -17.08
CA LEU A 159 -18.90 5.69 -17.84
C LEU A 159 -17.58 4.96 -18.11
N THR A 160 -17.04 5.18 -19.30
CA THR A 160 -15.64 4.89 -19.62
C THR A 160 -14.71 5.83 -18.84
N LYS A 161 -13.42 5.51 -18.79
CA LYS A 161 -12.41 6.38 -18.17
C LYS A 161 -12.42 7.79 -18.80
N ASP A 162 -12.40 7.89 -20.12
CA ASP A 162 -12.42 9.18 -20.83
C ASP A 162 -13.71 9.99 -20.56
N GLU A 163 -14.83 9.32 -20.32
CA GLU A 163 -16.08 10.00 -19.92
C GLU A 163 -16.04 10.44 -18.46
N ALA A 164 -15.50 9.63 -17.56
CA ALA A 164 -15.34 9.97 -16.14
C ALA A 164 -14.30 11.07 -15.90
N GLU A 165 -13.30 11.23 -16.79
CA GLU A 165 -12.32 12.32 -16.72
C GLU A 165 -12.99 13.70 -16.79
N LYS A 166 -14.05 13.85 -17.59
CA LYS A 166 -14.81 15.10 -17.68
C LYS A 166 -15.44 15.51 -16.35
N HIS A 167 -15.82 14.52 -15.54
CA HIS A 167 -16.33 14.76 -14.18
C HIS A 167 -15.19 15.18 -13.23
N ALA A 168 -14.01 14.61 -13.39
CA ALA A 168 -12.82 15.00 -12.64
C ALA A 168 -12.41 16.45 -12.97
N GLU A 169 -12.33 16.82 -14.26
CA GLU A 169 -12.02 18.18 -14.70
C GLU A 169 -13.06 19.20 -14.20
N ALA A 170 -14.35 18.86 -14.28
CA ALA A 170 -15.41 19.72 -13.75
C ALA A 170 -15.25 19.97 -12.25
N LEU A 171 -14.84 18.95 -11.48
CA LEU A 171 -14.52 19.12 -10.06
C LEU A 171 -13.26 19.97 -9.87
N LEU A 172 -12.20 19.75 -10.66
CA LEU A 172 -10.95 20.49 -10.59
C LEU A 172 -11.19 22.01 -10.66
N PHE A 173 -11.93 22.47 -11.68
CA PHE A 173 -12.28 23.89 -11.83
C PHE A 173 -13.18 24.42 -10.71
N LYS A 174 -14.04 23.58 -10.15
CA LYS A 174 -14.94 23.95 -9.05
C LYS A 174 -14.19 24.04 -7.72
N ALA A 175 -13.19 23.18 -7.51
CA ALA A 175 -12.38 23.08 -6.31
C ALA A 175 -11.29 24.17 -6.25
N ILE A 176 -10.82 24.64 -7.42
CA ILE A 176 -9.79 25.68 -7.54
C ILE A 176 -10.37 26.85 -8.35
N PRO A 177 -11.09 27.78 -7.70
CA PRO A 177 -11.71 28.91 -8.39
C PRO A 177 -10.68 29.76 -9.11
N GLY A 178 -10.87 29.98 -10.41
CA GLY A 178 -10.00 30.82 -11.25
C GLY A 178 -8.91 30.07 -12.01
N LEU A 179 -8.76 28.76 -11.80
CA LEU A 179 -7.88 27.92 -12.60
C LEU A 179 -8.29 27.93 -14.08
N LYS A 180 -7.31 28.11 -14.98
CA LYS A 180 -7.52 28.04 -16.43
C LYS A 180 -7.02 26.73 -17.02
N GLU A 181 -7.54 26.36 -18.20
CA GLU A 181 -7.16 25.12 -18.93
C GLU A 181 -5.64 25.00 -19.20
N ASN A 182 -4.93 26.12 -19.35
CA ASN A 182 -3.48 26.12 -19.60
C ASN A 182 -2.62 26.13 -18.32
N GLU A 183 -3.22 26.20 -17.13
CA GLU A 183 -2.55 26.32 -15.82
C GLU A 183 -2.37 24.97 -15.11
N TYR A 184 -2.61 23.85 -15.80
CA TYR A 184 -2.28 22.51 -15.31
C TYR A 184 -1.81 21.60 -16.46
N ALA A 185 -1.28 20.43 -16.11
CA ALA A 185 -1.03 19.32 -17.03
C ALA A 185 -1.55 18.01 -16.41
N PRO A 186 -2.21 17.14 -17.17
CA PRO A 186 -2.62 15.84 -16.67
C PRO A 186 -1.38 14.96 -16.46
N LEU A 187 -1.24 14.33 -15.29
CA LEU A 187 -0.10 13.45 -14.98
C LEU A 187 -0.12 12.13 -15.76
N GLY A 188 -1.12 11.92 -16.63
CA GLY A 188 -1.29 10.71 -17.41
C GLY A 188 -1.37 9.45 -16.53
N ASP A 189 -1.05 8.30 -17.13
CA ASP A 189 -1.12 6.99 -16.47
C ASP A 189 0.05 6.68 -15.51
N LEU A 190 0.90 7.66 -15.21
CA LEU A 190 2.11 7.49 -14.39
C LEU A 190 1.82 6.98 -12.96
N TYR A 191 0.58 7.13 -12.50
CA TYR A 191 0.09 6.67 -11.20
C TYR A 191 -1.03 5.64 -11.30
N GLN A 192 -1.18 4.95 -12.43
CA GLN A 192 -1.88 3.68 -12.38
C GLN A 192 -1.05 2.75 -11.49
N SER A 193 -1.35 2.72 -10.19
CA SER A 193 -1.21 1.50 -9.42
C SER A 193 -1.79 0.41 -10.30
N ASN A 194 -1.04 -0.68 -10.48
CA ASN A 194 -1.35 -1.85 -11.31
C ASN A 194 -2.73 -2.52 -11.06
N ALA A 195 -3.71 -1.86 -10.44
CA ALA A 195 -5.09 -2.27 -10.37
C ALA A 195 -5.70 -2.24 -11.77
N GLN A 196 -5.47 -3.33 -12.52
CA GLN A 196 -6.60 -3.89 -13.25
C GLN A 196 -7.80 -3.85 -12.31
N GLN A 197 -8.90 -3.31 -12.81
CA GLN A 197 -10.08 -3.09 -11.98
C GLN A 197 -10.61 -4.45 -11.53
N SER A 198 -10.95 -4.58 -10.25
CA SER A 198 -11.62 -5.79 -9.77
C SER A 198 -12.95 -6.00 -10.50
N LEU A 199 -13.31 -7.26 -10.77
CA LEU A 199 -14.62 -7.58 -11.34
C LEU A 199 -15.76 -7.27 -10.35
N PHE A 200 -15.49 -7.44 -9.06
CA PHE A 200 -16.39 -7.13 -7.97
C PHE A 200 -16.00 -5.83 -7.27
N GLY A 201 -17.00 -5.15 -6.71
CA GLY A 201 -16.91 -3.79 -6.21
C GLY A 201 -17.23 -2.76 -7.29
N ARG A 202 -17.11 -1.49 -6.90
CA ARG A 202 -17.23 -0.37 -7.81
C ARG A 202 -15.93 -0.18 -8.58
N THR A 203 -16.06 0.16 -9.85
CA THR A 203 -14.95 0.68 -10.63
C THR A 203 -14.68 2.12 -10.22
N GLU A 204 -13.42 2.43 -9.90
CA GLU A 204 -12.96 3.78 -9.61
C GLU A 204 -11.80 4.15 -10.55
N TYR A 205 -11.91 5.32 -11.16
CA TYR A 205 -10.88 5.92 -11.99
C TYR A 205 -10.19 7.04 -11.22
N ARG A 206 -8.86 7.05 -11.22
CA ARG A 206 -8.04 8.08 -10.56
C ARG A 206 -7.33 8.93 -11.60
N TYR A 207 -7.50 10.25 -11.47
CA TYR A 207 -6.88 11.26 -12.32
C TYR A 207 -5.91 12.09 -11.48
N GLY A 208 -4.76 12.40 -12.05
CA GLY A 208 -3.75 13.28 -11.44
C GLY A 208 -3.50 14.48 -12.32
N TYR A 209 -3.36 15.66 -11.72
CA TYR A 209 -3.07 16.92 -12.39
C TYR A 209 -1.93 17.64 -11.67
N GLN A 210 -0.92 18.06 -12.42
CA GLN A 210 0.15 18.92 -11.93
C GLN A 210 -0.20 20.37 -12.25
N LEU A 211 -0.27 21.24 -11.24
CA LEU A 211 -0.58 22.65 -11.45
C LEU A 211 0.66 23.43 -11.88
N LYS A 212 0.42 24.56 -12.54
CA LYS A 212 1.47 25.50 -12.94
C LYS A 212 1.45 26.75 -12.07
N HIS A 213 2.64 27.18 -11.66
CA HIS A 213 2.89 28.48 -11.07
C HIS A 213 3.62 29.35 -12.09
N GLU A 214 3.13 30.57 -12.37
CA GLU A 214 3.67 31.47 -13.41
C GLU A 214 3.91 30.79 -14.78
N GLY A 215 3.08 29.80 -15.14
CA GLY A 215 3.19 29.07 -16.41
C GLY A 215 4.15 27.88 -16.41
N LEU A 216 4.87 27.61 -15.32
CA LEU A 216 5.76 26.46 -15.14
C LEU A 216 5.15 25.41 -14.22
N LEU A 217 5.35 24.12 -14.52
CA LEU A 217 4.88 23.03 -13.65
C LEU A 217 5.52 23.12 -12.26
N SER A 218 4.76 22.86 -11.20
CA SER A 218 5.25 22.87 -9.83
C SER A 218 4.98 21.57 -9.09
N GLU A 219 6.03 20.91 -8.59
CA GLU A 219 5.91 19.68 -7.78
C GLU A 219 5.20 19.89 -6.46
N ALA A 220 5.19 21.11 -5.94
CA ALA A 220 4.53 21.43 -4.70
C ALA A 220 2.99 21.44 -4.86
N GLU A 221 2.49 21.49 -6.09
CA GLU A 221 1.08 21.66 -6.40
C GLU A 221 0.55 20.55 -7.32
N THR A 222 -0.07 19.55 -6.71
CA THR A 222 -0.66 18.39 -7.39
C THR A 222 -2.09 18.17 -6.92
N VAL A 223 -2.97 17.75 -7.82
CA VAL A 223 -4.35 17.38 -7.51
C VAL A 223 -4.59 15.95 -7.95
N TYR A 224 -5.20 15.15 -7.08
CA TYR A 224 -5.72 13.82 -7.39
C TYR A 224 -7.22 13.81 -7.21
N ILE A 225 -7.94 13.27 -8.19
CA ILE A 225 -9.40 13.16 -8.18
C ILE A 225 -9.76 11.71 -8.49
N SER A 226 -10.66 11.13 -7.70
CA SER A 226 -11.20 9.79 -7.91
C SER A 226 -12.66 9.90 -8.29
N VAL A 227 -13.05 9.21 -9.37
CA VAL A 227 -14.40 9.21 -9.93
C VAL A 227 -14.81 7.78 -10.20
N ASP A 228 -15.98 7.37 -9.74
CA ASP A 228 -16.48 6.02 -10.02
C ASP A 228 -17.11 5.88 -11.42
N GLU A 229 -17.45 4.66 -11.79
CA GLU A 229 -18.14 4.33 -13.06
C GLU A 229 -19.49 5.04 -13.25
N SER A 230 -20.11 5.62 -12.22
CA SER A 230 -21.33 6.42 -12.37
C SER A 230 -21.06 7.90 -12.66
N GLY A 231 -19.80 8.33 -12.61
CA GLY A 231 -19.40 9.73 -12.68
C GLY A 231 -19.47 10.47 -11.34
N LEU A 232 -19.65 9.75 -10.24
CA LEU A 232 -19.60 10.32 -8.90
C LEU A 232 -18.14 10.51 -8.48
N VAL A 233 -17.77 11.72 -8.11
CA VAL A 233 -16.47 12.00 -7.48
C VAL A 233 -16.46 11.36 -6.10
N THR A 234 -15.57 10.41 -5.86
CA THR A 234 -15.42 9.65 -4.61
C THR A 234 -14.30 10.16 -3.72
N GLY A 235 -13.33 10.86 -4.31
CA GLY A 235 -12.18 11.38 -3.58
C GLY A 235 -11.53 12.56 -4.27
N TYR A 236 -10.92 13.42 -3.46
CA TYR A 236 -10.14 14.57 -3.89
C TYR A 236 -8.99 14.80 -2.89
N SER A 237 -7.80 15.03 -3.41
CA SER A 237 -6.64 15.44 -2.62
C SER A 237 -5.83 16.46 -3.40
N ARG A 238 -5.43 17.54 -2.75
CA ARG A 238 -4.55 18.56 -3.30
C ARG A 238 -3.36 18.75 -2.37
N SER A 239 -2.17 18.64 -2.93
CA SER A 239 -0.95 19.17 -2.33
C SER A 239 -0.82 20.64 -2.71
N THR A 240 -0.43 21.46 -1.73
CA THR A 240 -0.15 22.89 -1.87
C THR A 240 0.99 23.26 -0.93
N THR A 241 1.55 24.46 -1.10
CA THR A 241 2.63 24.99 -0.26
C THR A 241 2.39 26.48 0.02
N GLY A 242 2.78 26.91 1.21
CA GLY A 242 2.93 28.31 1.60
C GLY A 242 4.32 28.89 1.29
N ALA A 243 5.24 28.10 0.74
CA ALA A 243 6.59 28.54 0.40
C ALA A 243 6.60 29.62 -0.71
N GLU A 244 7.56 30.54 -0.61
CA GLU A 244 7.78 31.54 -1.64
C GLU A 244 8.39 30.91 -2.90
N TYR A 245 7.82 31.24 -4.06
CA TYR A 245 8.32 30.78 -5.34
C TYR A 245 9.44 31.71 -5.83
N PRO A 246 10.58 31.17 -6.31
CA PRO A 246 11.58 31.97 -7.00
C PRO A 246 11.03 32.46 -8.36
N SER A 247 11.68 33.48 -8.93
CA SER A 247 11.30 34.00 -10.25
C SER A 247 11.27 32.88 -11.29
N SER A 248 10.23 32.83 -12.13
CA SER A 248 10.08 31.88 -13.24
C SER A 248 11.10 32.07 -14.38
N LYS A 249 11.96 33.11 -14.32
CA LYS A 249 12.93 33.42 -15.37
C LYS A 249 14.31 32.88 -15.00
N PRO A 250 14.80 31.84 -15.70
CA PRO A 250 16.11 31.27 -15.42
C PRO A 250 17.22 32.23 -15.87
N ALA A 251 18.31 32.32 -15.09
CA ALA A 251 19.50 33.06 -15.51
C ALA A 251 20.37 32.26 -16.49
N ALA A 252 20.32 30.93 -16.45
CA ALA A 252 20.95 30.07 -17.44
C ALA A 252 20.01 29.78 -18.61
N SER A 253 20.57 29.51 -19.80
CA SER A 253 19.77 29.14 -20.96
C SER A 253 19.56 27.63 -21.03
N GLU A 254 18.48 27.22 -21.71
CA GLU A 254 18.13 25.81 -21.91
C GLU A 254 19.23 25.05 -22.69
N GLU A 255 19.91 25.71 -23.63
CA GLU A 255 21.01 25.09 -24.39
C GLU A 255 22.20 24.78 -23.49
N LYS A 256 22.55 25.68 -22.56
CA LYS A 256 23.63 25.44 -21.60
C LYS A 256 23.26 24.35 -20.60
N ALA A 257 22.00 24.34 -20.15
CA ALA A 257 21.50 23.28 -19.28
C ALA A 257 21.58 21.92 -19.97
N SER A 258 21.14 21.84 -21.23
CA SER A 258 21.17 20.61 -22.04
C SER A 258 22.59 20.10 -22.25
N GLN A 259 23.54 20.98 -22.60
CA GLN A 259 24.96 20.61 -22.70
C GLN A 259 25.49 20.05 -21.38
N ARG A 260 25.19 20.73 -20.26
CA ARG A 260 25.61 20.29 -18.93
C ARG A 260 25.02 18.92 -18.58
N PHE A 261 23.76 18.69 -18.91
CA PHE A 261 23.08 17.42 -18.72
C PHE A 261 23.70 16.30 -19.54
N GLU A 262 23.92 16.50 -20.85
CA GLU A 262 24.56 15.49 -21.72
C GLU A 262 25.97 15.11 -21.25
N GLU A 263 26.75 16.10 -20.79
CA GLU A 263 28.10 15.88 -20.24
C GLU A 263 28.10 15.01 -18.98
N GLN A 264 27.14 15.23 -18.06
CA GLN A 264 27.05 14.48 -16.80
C GLN A 264 26.22 13.19 -16.90
N PHE A 265 25.46 13.02 -17.97
CA PHE A 265 24.57 11.88 -18.12
C PHE A 265 25.36 10.61 -18.36
N ASP A 266 25.03 9.58 -17.59
CA ASP A 266 25.71 8.29 -17.64
C ASP A 266 24.73 7.20 -17.20
N VAL A 267 24.95 5.99 -17.72
CA VAL A 267 24.13 4.82 -17.43
C VAL A 267 24.96 3.75 -16.75
N GLN A 268 24.29 2.83 -16.06
CA GLN A 268 24.92 1.66 -15.48
C GLN A 268 24.11 0.40 -15.82
N LEU A 269 24.82 -0.71 -15.98
CA LEU A 269 24.22 -2.03 -16.10
C LEU A 269 23.89 -2.55 -14.70
N ALA A 270 22.68 -3.07 -14.53
CA ALA A 270 22.22 -3.64 -13.28
C ALA A 270 21.40 -4.92 -13.51
N TYR A 271 21.37 -5.80 -12.52
CA TYR A 271 20.36 -6.84 -12.43
C TYR A 271 19.08 -6.22 -11.88
N ILE A 272 18.01 -6.30 -12.65
CA ILE A 272 16.69 -5.75 -12.30
C ILE A 272 15.74 -6.90 -12.05
N SER A 273 15.01 -6.84 -10.94
CA SER A 273 13.94 -7.79 -10.62
C SER A 273 12.79 -7.66 -11.62
N THR A 274 12.25 -8.77 -12.10
CA THR A 274 11.06 -8.76 -12.98
C THR A 274 9.79 -8.34 -12.25
N ASP A 275 9.74 -8.54 -10.93
CA ASP A 275 8.62 -8.12 -10.09
C ASP A 275 9.03 -7.02 -9.11
N ARG A 276 8.05 -6.25 -8.65
CA ARG A 276 8.23 -5.11 -7.73
C ARG A 276 8.82 -5.51 -6.37
N LEU A 277 8.76 -6.80 -6.03
CA LEU A 277 9.14 -7.35 -4.73
C LEU A 277 10.39 -8.19 -4.90
N SER A 278 11.55 -7.53 -5.05
CA SER A 278 12.86 -8.14 -5.26
C SER A 278 13.23 -9.26 -4.29
N SER A 279 12.51 -9.41 -3.18
CA SER A 279 12.78 -10.38 -2.13
C SER A 279 11.92 -11.65 -2.14
N LEU A 280 10.97 -11.80 -3.06
CA LEU A 280 10.18 -13.02 -3.18
C LEU A 280 11.04 -14.23 -3.56
N LYS A 281 10.73 -15.40 -2.97
CA LYS A 281 11.39 -16.66 -3.33
C LYS A 281 11.08 -17.01 -4.78
N GLY A 282 12.12 -17.25 -5.59
CA GLY A 282 11.96 -17.59 -7.01
C GLY A 282 11.85 -16.37 -7.94
N GLN A 283 12.02 -15.15 -7.41
CA GLN A 283 12.11 -13.92 -8.19
C GLN A 283 13.13 -14.08 -9.33
N GLN A 284 12.73 -13.69 -10.54
CA GLN A 284 13.61 -13.64 -11.71
C GLN A 284 14.23 -12.26 -11.86
N TYR A 285 15.44 -12.24 -12.42
CA TYR A 285 16.17 -11.03 -12.73
C TYR A 285 16.52 -10.98 -14.22
N TYR A 286 16.62 -9.78 -14.77
CA TYR A 286 17.14 -9.53 -16.10
C TYR A 286 18.23 -8.46 -16.05
N LEU A 287 19.02 -8.34 -17.12
CA LEU A 287 19.99 -7.26 -17.26
C LEU A 287 19.30 -6.03 -17.84
N GLY A 288 19.44 -4.90 -17.16
CA GLY A 288 18.91 -3.61 -17.60
C GLY A 288 19.93 -2.50 -17.51
N TYR A 289 19.90 -1.58 -18.47
CA TYR A 289 20.57 -0.29 -18.35
C TYR A 289 19.64 0.70 -17.67
N MET A 290 20.21 1.51 -16.79
CA MET A 290 19.50 2.62 -16.17
C MET A 290 20.39 3.82 -15.93
N PRO A 291 19.83 5.04 -15.82
CA PRO A 291 20.59 6.22 -15.46
C PRO A 291 21.27 6.02 -14.10
N LYS A 292 22.50 6.49 -13.96
CA LYS A 292 23.13 6.62 -12.64
C LYS A 292 22.40 7.70 -11.85
N ASN A 293 22.39 7.59 -10.51
CA ASN A 293 21.70 8.56 -9.65
C ASN A 293 22.11 10.00 -9.94
N SER A 294 23.41 10.24 -10.17
CA SER A 294 23.95 11.56 -10.53
C SER A 294 23.41 12.14 -11.84
N SER A 295 22.93 11.29 -12.75
CA SER A 295 22.43 11.70 -14.06
C SER A 295 20.98 12.13 -14.05
N MET A 296 20.25 11.81 -12.97
CA MET A 296 18.85 12.20 -12.79
C MET A 296 18.66 13.39 -11.85
N VAL A 297 19.77 13.95 -11.33
CA VAL A 297 19.74 15.10 -10.42
C VAL A 297 19.34 16.38 -11.18
N PRO A 298 18.37 17.16 -10.68
CA PRO A 298 18.02 18.43 -11.30
C PRO A 298 19.13 19.46 -11.14
N LEU A 299 19.21 20.38 -12.10
CA LEU A 299 20.16 21.50 -12.10
C LEU A 299 19.45 22.78 -11.68
N ASP A 300 20.06 23.59 -10.81
CA ASP A 300 19.59 24.95 -10.52
C ASP A 300 19.46 25.74 -11.82
N ALA A 301 18.31 26.38 -12.04
CA ALA A 301 18.06 27.06 -13.30
C ALA A 301 18.84 28.38 -13.48
N ASN A 302 19.50 28.86 -12.43
CA ASN A 302 20.33 30.06 -12.47
C ASN A 302 21.82 29.72 -12.55
N THR A 303 22.29 28.73 -11.78
CA THR A 303 23.71 28.40 -11.65
C THR A 303 24.13 27.16 -12.45
N LEU A 304 23.19 26.29 -12.84
CA LEU A 304 23.43 24.95 -13.40
C LEU A 304 24.23 24.02 -12.46
N GLU A 305 24.27 24.33 -11.17
CA GLU A 305 24.79 23.42 -10.16
C GLU A 305 23.74 22.36 -9.82
N PRO A 306 24.13 21.08 -9.63
CA PRO A 306 23.19 20.05 -9.20
C PRO A 306 22.58 20.38 -7.83
N ILE A 307 21.27 20.20 -7.68
CA ILE A 307 20.55 20.44 -6.42
C ILE A 307 20.15 19.14 -5.75
N ASN A 308 20.30 19.10 -4.42
CA ASN A 308 19.75 18.04 -3.59
C ASN A 308 18.25 18.32 -3.37
N GLU A 309 17.39 17.55 -4.02
CA GLU A 309 15.92 17.67 -3.94
C GLU A 309 15.36 17.47 -2.52
N MET A 310 16.11 16.83 -1.62
CA MET A 310 15.70 16.69 -0.24
C MET A 310 15.84 18.01 0.54
N THR A 311 16.96 18.72 0.35
CA THR A 311 17.32 19.90 1.16
C THR A 311 17.17 21.23 0.43
N GLY A 312 17.01 21.20 -0.89
CA GLY A 312 16.96 22.38 -1.75
C GLY A 312 18.30 23.07 -1.96
N LYS A 313 19.40 22.50 -1.48
CA LYS A 313 20.74 23.12 -1.56
C LYS A 313 21.55 22.53 -2.71
N ALA A 314 22.52 23.31 -3.20
CA ALA A 314 23.52 22.82 -4.13
C ALA A 314 24.27 21.62 -3.52
N ILE A 315 24.46 20.58 -4.32
CA ILE A 315 25.26 19.40 -3.98
C ILE A 315 26.72 19.83 -4.01
N GLY A 316 27.28 20.07 -2.82
CA GLY A 316 28.67 20.46 -2.70
C GLY A 316 29.62 19.33 -3.11
N ALA A 317 30.90 19.65 -3.30
CA ALA A 317 31.95 18.63 -3.51
C ALA A 317 32.02 17.58 -2.39
N GLU A 318 31.44 17.89 -1.23
CA GLU A 318 31.36 16.98 -0.10
C GLU A 318 30.25 15.95 -0.23
N ASP A 319 29.11 16.27 -0.84
CA ASP A 319 28.10 15.27 -1.17
C ASP A 319 28.60 14.40 -2.31
N SER A 320 28.46 13.08 -2.17
CA SER A 320 28.93 12.15 -3.20
C SER A 320 27.78 11.25 -3.59
N LEU A 321 27.01 11.68 -4.59
CA LEU A 321 25.85 10.94 -5.11
C LEU A 321 26.23 9.72 -5.94
N GLN A 322 27.50 9.60 -6.30
CA GLN A 322 28.04 8.42 -6.95
C GLN A 322 29.49 8.16 -6.54
N GLN A 323 29.74 6.93 -6.11
CA GLN A 323 31.04 6.36 -5.80
C GLN A 323 31.04 4.88 -6.19
N ASN A 324 32.23 4.31 -6.30
CA ASN A 324 32.43 2.87 -6.44
C ASN A 324 33.61 2.44 -5.56
N LYS A 325 33.56 2.82 -4.28
CA LYS A 325 34.69 2.64 -3.37
C LYS A 325 34.64 1.25 -2.73
N PRO A 326 35.68 0.40 -2.92
CA PRO A 326 35.77 -0.91 -2.26
C PRO A 326 35.78 -0.80 -0.74
N LEU A 327 35.16 -1.75 -0.06
CA LEU A 327 35.11 -1.79 1.39
C LEU A 327 36.41 -2.36 1.95
N LYS A 328 37.20 -1.49 2.57
CA LYS A 328 38.41 -1.86 3.31
C LYS A 328 38.25 -1.39 4.75
N GLY A 329 38.06 -2.34 5.66
CA GLY A 329 37.88 -2.08 7.08
C GLY A 329 38.85 -2.87 7.95
N SER A 330 38.78 -2.62 9.25
CA SER A 330 39.59 -3.30 10.28
C SER A 330 38.81 -4.33 11.08
N GLU A 331 37.48 -4.38 10.92
CA GLU A 331 36.63 -5.34 11.62
C GLU A 331 36.70 -6.73 10.97
N ALA A 332 36.49 -7.75 11.80
CA ALA A 332 36.31 -9.10 11.30
C ALA A 332 35.05 -9.18 10.42
N PRO A 333 35.10 -9.86 9.26
CA PRO A 333 33.91 -10.10 8.44
C PRO A 333 32.82 -10.83 9.23
N PHE A 334 31.56 -10.54 8.90
CA PHE A 334 30.41 -11.24 9.46
C PHE A 334 30.55 -12.77 9.33
N VAL A 335 30.25 -13.48 10.43
CA VAL A 335 30.19 -14.94 10.48
C VAL A 335 28.81 -15.33 11.01
N ALA A 336 28.06 -16.09 10.20
CA ALA A 336 26.73 -16.56 10.56
C ALA A 336 26.77 -17.51 11.77
N ALA A 337 25.75 -17.44 12.63
CA ALA A 337 25.58 -18.38 13.73
C ALA A 337 25.35 -19.81 13.21
N ASN A 338 25.85 -20.80 13.98
CA ASN A 338 25.83 -22.21 13.61
C ASN A 338 24.43 -22.82 13.78
N GLY A 339 23.53 -22.60 12.83
CA GLY A 339 22.33 -23.40 12.51
C GLY A 339 21.26 -23.59 13.59
N GLN A 340 21.54 -23.30 14.86
CA GLN A 340 20.56 -23.32 15.94
C GLN A 340 19.78 -22.02 15.94
N LYS A 341 18.45 -22.15 16.00
CA LYS A 341 17.56 -21.01 16.08
C LYS A 341 17.81 -20.22 17.37
N LEU A 342 18.12 -18.94 17.22
CA LEU A 342 18.30 -17.98 18.28
C LEU A 342 16.98 -17.77 19.03
N ASN A 343 17.05 -17.64 20.35
CA ASN A 343 15.95 -17.12 21.17
C ASN A 343 16.00 -15.58 21.24
N ALA A 344 14.93 -14.97 21.74
CA ALA A 344 14.79 -13.52 21.91
C ALA A 344 15.98 -12.88 22.64
N GLN A 345 16.47 -13.52 23.72
CA GLN A 345 17.58 -12.99 24.51
C GLN A 345 18.90 -13.00 23.74
N GLN A 346 19.14 -14.05 22.95
CA GLN A 346 20.31 -14.14 22.08
C GLN A 346 20.26 -13.08 20.99
N ALA A 347 19.08 -12.86 20.38
CA ALA A 347 18.88 -11.81 19.39
C ALA A 347 19.09 -10.40 20.00
N GLU A 348 18.53 -10.13 21.19
CA GLU A 348 18.77 -8.88 21.92
C GLU A 348 20.27 -8.68 22.21
N ASN A 349 20.98 -9.72 22.63
CA ASN A 349 22.41 -9.64 22.92
C ASN A 349 23.24 -9.32 21.66
N ILE A 350 22.83 -9.81 20.49
CA ILE A 350 23.45 -9.45 19.20
C ILE A 350 23.28 -7.96 18.93
N ILE A 351 22.09 -7.39 19.16
CA ILE A 351 21.86 -5.95 19.01
C ILE A 351 22.73 -5.15 19.99
N LYS A 352 22.67 -5.46 21.30
CA LYS A 352 23.44 -4.76 22.35
C LYS A 352 24.95 -4.84 22.18
N LYS A 353 25.47 -5.88 21.51
CA LYS A 353 26.89 -6.00 21.17
C LYS A 353 27.30 -5.02 20.07
N ASN A 354 26.38 -4.67 19.19
CA ASN A 354 26.68 -3.90 17.97
C ASN A 354 26.22 -2.45 18.02
N PHE A 355 25.25 -2.13 18.88
CA PHE A 355 24.65 -0.81 19.03
C PHE A 355 24.47 -0.46 20.50
N ASP A 356 24.71 0.80 20.83
CA ASP A 356 24.53 1.33 22.18
C ASP A 356 23.05 1.59 22.44
N ILE A 357 22.47 0.82 23.36
CA ILE A 357 21.10 1.06 23.86
C ILE A 357 21.17 2.12 24.97
N PRO A 358 20.50 3.28 24.84
CA PRO A 358 20.55 4.34 25.84
C PRO A 358 20.09 3.88 27.21
N LYS A 359 20.63 4.50 28.27
CA LYS A 359 20.22 4.22 29.65
C LYS A 359 18.72 4.50 29.83
N GLY A 360 18.01 3.60 30.52
CA GLY A 360 16.58 3.72 30.79
C GLY A 360 15.68 3.01 29.78
N TYR A 361 16.21 2.60 28.62
CA TYR A 361 15.46 1.84 27.62
C TYR A 361 15.30 0.39 28.06
N LYS A 362 14.08 -0.13 27.98
CA LYS A 362 13.74 -1.52 28.32
C LYS A 362 13.15 -2.21 27.11
N LEU A 363 13.46 -3.50 26.94
CA LEU A 363 12.85 -4.33 25.91
C LEU A 363 11.37 -4.51 26.24
N GLU A 364 10.50 -3.97 25.40
CA GLU A 364 9.05 -4.07 25.58
C GLU A 364 8.41 -5.07 24.63
N HIS A 365 8.94 -5.16 23.41
CA HIS A 365 8.44 -6.07 22.39
C HIS A 365 9.54 -6.98 21.90
N SER A 366 9.22 -8.28 21.81
CA SER A 366 10.04 -9.27 21.16
C SER A 366 9.14 -10.29 20.52
N GLN A 367 9.02 -10.22 19.19
CA GLN A 367 8.19 -11.11 18.41
C GLN A 367 9.01 -11.81 17.35
N LEU A 368 8.81 -13.13 17.23
CA LEU A 368 9.31 -13.87 16.10
C LEU A 368 8.26 -13.83 15.00
N SER A 369 8.61 -13.27 13.85
CA SER A 369 7.78 -13.24 12.66
C SER A 369 8.52 -13.85 11.47
N LYS A 370 7.86 -13.99 10.32
CA LYS A 370 8.62 -13.99 9.06
C LYS A 370 9.16 -12.57 8.87
N GLY A 371 10.34 -12.46 8.28
CA GLY A 371 10.86 -11.15 7.87
C GLY A 371 9.91 -10.50 6.88
N GLU A 372 10.00 -9.18 6.77
CA GLU A 372 9.34 -8.42 5.70
C GLU A 372 10.42 -7.78 4.83
N TYR A 373 10.11 -7.50 3.57
CA TYR A 373 10.96 -6.79 2.60
C TYR A 373 12.39 -7.32 2.42
N ALA A 374 13.29 -7.09 3.38
CA ALA A 374 14.69 -7.47 3.32
C ALA A 374 14.93 -8.98 3.43
N SER A 375 13.99 -9.75 3.98
CA SER A 375 14.14 -11.21 4.18
C SER A 375 12.80 -11.94 4.38
N PRO A 376 11.87 -11.88 3.41
CA PRO A 376 10.53 -12.46 3.54
C PRO A 376 10.51 -13.98 3.72
N ASN A 377 11.62 -14.64 3.40
CA ASN A 377 11.76 -16.08 3.49
C ASN A 377 12.36 -16.57 4.81
N ASN A 378 12.85 -15.65 5.66
CA ASN A 378 13.54 -15.99 6.90
C ASN A 378 12.67 -15.74 8.13
N GLN A 379 12.90 -16.47 9.22
CA GLN A 379 12.32 -16.13 10.52
C GLN A 379 13.17 -15.02 11.14
N VAL A 380 12.52 -13.96 11.62
CA VAL A 380 13.17 -12.75 12.12
C VAL A 380 12.62 -12.41 13.50
N TRP A 381 13.53 -12.08 14.41
CA TRP A 381 13.18 -11.46 15.69
C TRP A 381 13.03 -9.96 15.49
N SER A 382 11.82 -9.46 15.69
CA SER A 382 11.49 -8.03 15.77
C SER A 382 11.51 -7.61 17.23
N LEU A 383 12.44 -6.72 17.56
CA LEU A 383 12.72 -6.26 18.93
C LEU A 383 12.43 -4.76 19.02
N SER A 384 11.80 -4.32 20.11
CA SER A 384 11.67 -2.90 20.41
C SER A 384 12.01 -2.56 21.86
N TRP A 385 12.72 -1.44 22.02
CA TRP A 385 13.01 -0.85 23.31
C TRP A 385 12.42 0.55 23.37
N SER A 386 11.82 0.88 24.51
CA SER A 386 11.36 2.23 24.79
C SER A 386 11.76 2.65 26.20
N ASN A 387 11.66 3.94 26.46
CA ASN A 387 11.76 4.52 27.79
C ASN A 387 10.42 5.14 28.23
N ARG A 388 9.30 4.47 27.91
CA ARG A 388 7.93 4.99 28.12
C ARG A 388 7.76 5.71 29.45
N ASN A 389 7.33 6.97 29.34
CA ASN A 389 6.68 7.71 30.40
C ASN A 389 5.19 7.81 30.06
N ALA A 390 4.29 7.53 31.02
CA ALA A 390 2.84 7.50 30.80
C ALA A 390 2.27 8.84 30.30
N ASN A 391 3.03 9.94 30.42
CA ASN A 391 2.61 11.29 30.07
C ASN A 391 3.05 11.76 28.67
N VAL A 392 3.77 10.95 27.90
CA VAL A 392 4.24 11.32 26.55
C VAL A 392 3.42 10.57 25.50
N SER A 393 2.80 11.30 24.57
CA SER A 393 2.04 10.71 23.47
C SER A 393 2.89 9.74 22.66
N TYR A 394 2.28 8.65 22.20
CA TYR A 394 2.91 7.65 21.33
C TYR A 394 3.48 8.23 20.03
N MET A 395 3.00 9.40 19.62
CA MET A 395 3.47 10.11 18.43
C MET A 395 4.85 10.76 18.62
N PHE A 396 5.26 11.04 19.86
CA PHE A 396 6.48 11.76 20.21
C PHE A 396 7.45 10.90 21.03
N MET A 397 7.36 9.58 20.88
CA MET A 397 8.22 8.63 21.58
C MET A 397 9.59 8.51 20.92
N ARG A 398 10.61 8.29 21.75
CA ARG A 398 11.92 7.86 21.31
C ARG A 398 12.01 6.35 21.49
N ASP A 399 11.88 5.60 20.40
CA ASP A 399 11.85 4.15 20.39
C ASP A 399 12.99 3.58 19.56
N ILE A 400 13.51 2.44 19.99
CA ILE A 400 14.45 1.63 19.23
C ILE A 400 13.69 0.46 18.64
N SER A 401 13.87 0.23 17.36
CA SER A 401 13.41 -0.98 16.68
C SER A 401 14.59 -1.69 16.03
N ALA A 402 14.61 -3.01 16.07
CA ALA A 402 15.64 -3.79 15.40
C ALA A 402 15.09 -5.14 14.92
N GLN A 403 15.70 -5.66 13.86
CA GLN A 403 15.38 -6.96 13.28
C GLN A 403 16.63 -7.83 13.16
N VAL A 404 16.55 -9.07 13.65
CA VAL A 404 17.65 -10.04 13.62
C VAL A 404 17.18 -11.37 13.04
N ASP A 405 17.92 -11.90 12.07
CA ASP A 405 17.68 -13.22 11.52
C ASP A 405 17.81 -14.31 12.62
N ALA A 406 16.78 -15.13 12.75
CA ALA A 406 16.70 -16.10 13.84
C ALA A 406 17.66 -17.28 13.70
N PHE A 407 18.35 -17.48 12.56
CA PHE A 407 19.26 -18.61 12.36
C PHE A 407 20.70 -18.17 12.15
N THR A 408 20.93 -17.09 11.40
CA THR A 408 22.26 -16.57 11.08
C THR A 408 22.72 -15.51 12.07
N GLY A 409 21.81 -14.86 12.78
CA GLY A 409 22.13 -13.71 13.63
C GLY A 409 22.49 -12.44 12.86
N GLN A 410 22.27 -12.41 11.53
CA GLN A 410 22.41 -11.20 10.73
C GLN A 410 21.42 -10.14 11.23
N ILE A 411 21.90 -8.91 11.40
CA ILE A 411 21.03 -7.76 11.71
C ILE A 411 20.50 -7.22 10.38
N TYR A 412 19.18 -7.16 10.22
CA TYR A 412 18.55 -6.57 9.04
C TYR A 412 18.25 -5.09 9.23
N SER A 413 17.87 -4.70 10.44
CA SER A 413 17.63 -3.30 10.75
C SER A 413 17.94 -2.98 12.21
N TYR A 414 18.34 -1.74 12.43
CA TYR A 414 18.38 -1.06 13.70
C TYR A 414 18.03 0.40 13.45
N SER A 415 17.05 0.92 14.15
CA SER A 415 16.71 2.34 14.08
C SER A 415 16.37 2.87 15.47
N LEU A 416 17.03 3.96 15.83
CA LEU A 416 16.69 4.82 16.96
C LEU A 416 15.92 6.01 16.41
N TYR A 417 14.59 5.97 16.51
CA TYR A 417 13.74 7.10 16.15
C TYR A 417 13.64 8.06 17.32
N GLN A 418 13.94 9.34 17.07
CA GLN A 418 13.65 10.41 18.02
C GLN A 418 12.58 11.31 17.42
N ARG A 419 11.32 11.09 17.84
CA ARG A 419 10.21 11.99 17.53
C ARG A 419 10.15 13.03 18.64
N VAL A 420 10.37 14.30 18.31
CA VAL A 420 10.34 15.39 19.28
C VAL A 420 8.97 16.05 19.21
N GLU A 421 8.40 16.34 20.37
CA GLU A 421 7.15 17.10 20.48
C GLU A 421 7.34 18.54 19.93
N PRO A 422 6.42 19.08 19.13
CA PRO A 422 6.48 20.46 18.68
C PRO A 422 6.54 21.43 19.87
N GLY A 423 7.53 22.31 19.91
CA GLY A 423 7.65 23.31 20.99
C GLY A 423 8.32 22.81 22.28
N ALA A 424 8.52 21.49 22.45
CA ALA A 424 9.47 21.01 23.43
C ALA A 424 10.85 21.53 23.03
N ALA A 425 11.51 22.26 23.93
CA ALA A 425 12.94 22.50 23.78
C ALA A 425 13.56 21.14 23.47
N GLN A 426 14.34 21.02 22.39
CA GLN A 426 15.19 19.85 22.24
C GLN A 426 15.90 19.74 23.57
N GLU A 427 15.56 18.73 24.37
CA GLU A 427 16.40 18.36 25.49
C GLU A 427 17.69 17.96 24.81
N LYS A 428 18.62 18.92 24.69
CA LYS A 428 20.02 18.63 24.49
C LYS A 428 20.28 17.54 25.52
N PRO A 429 20.60 16.31 25.09
CA PRO A 429 20.67 15.20 26.01
C PRO A 429 21.54 15.65 27.18
N ALA A 430 20.95 15.69 28.38
CA ALA A 430 21.72 15.95 29.58
C ALA A 430 22.82 14.88 29.61
N ASP A 431 24.08 15.31 29.45
CA ASP A 431 25.31 14.51 29.32
C ASP A 431 25.89 14.22 27.91
N GLN A 432 25.50 14.91 26.83
CA GLN A 432 26.40 14.96 25.66
C GLN A 432 27.52 15.98 25.87
N ASN A 433 28.69 15.47 26.27
CA ASN A 433 29.97 16.15 26.12
C ASN A 433 30.03 16.84 24.74
N GLU A 434 29.95 18.18 24.69
CA GLU A 434 30.12 19.01 23.48
C GLU A 434 31.52 18.87 22.82
N THR A 435 32.33 17.89 23.25
CA THR A 435 33.72 17.66 22.84
C THR A 435 33.94 16.45 21.94
N LYS A 436 32.96 15.56 21.72
CA LYS A 436 33.14 14.39 20.82
C LYS A 436 32.41 14.62 19.50
N SER A 437 33.15 15.09 18.48
CA SER A 437 32.68 15.14 17.09
C SER A 437 33.57 14.26 16.24
N VAL A 438 32.99 13.41 15.39
CA VAL A 438 33.75 12.61 14.43
C VAL A 438 33.92 13.34 13.11
N THR A 439 35.11 13.23 12.52
CA THR A 439 35.38 13.72 11.17
C THR A 439 34.64 12.86 10.14
N ARG A 440 34.49 13.36 8.91
CA ARG A 440 33.89 12.60 7.81
C ARG A 440 34.60 11.26 7.57
N THR A 441 35.94 11.26 7.55
CA THR A 441 36.74 10.04 7.38
C THR A 441 36.55 9.05 8.52
N GLN A 442 36.38 9.54 9.76
CA GLN A 442 36.09 8.69 10.91
C GLN A 442 34.69 8.08 10.81
N ALA A 443 33.67 8.89 10.46
CA ALA A 443 32.30 8.41 10.25
C ALA A 443 32.22 7.37 9.12
N GLU A 444 32.90 7.62 8.00
CA GLU A 444 32.98 6.67 6.89
C GLU A 444 33.63 5.36 7.32
N LYS A 445 34.74 5.42 8.06
CA LYS A 445 35.39 4.23 8.60
C LYS A 445 34.46 3.46 9.55
N LEU A 446 33.70 4.15 10.40
CA LEU A 446 32.71 3.53 11.29
C LEU A 446 31.62 2.81 10.48
N ALA A 447 31.07 3.46 9.46
CA ALA A 447 30.05 2.88 8.59
C ALA A 447 30.59 1.65 7.84
N ILE A 448 31.75 1.75 7.17
CA ILE A 448 32.39 0.64 6.45
C ILE A 448 32.62 -0.56 7.40
N ASN A 449 33.19 -0.30 8.57
CA ASN A 449 33.45 -1.33 9.57
C ASN A 449 32.15 -2.00 10.04
N LYS A 450 31.08 -1.23 10.24
CA LYS A 450 29.78 -1.77 10.62
C LYS A 450 29.19 -2.67 9.54
N VAL A 451 29.26 -2.26 8.26
CA VAL A 451 28.81 -3.11 7.14
C VAL A 451 29.63 -4.40 7.07
N ILE A 452 30.95 -4.33 7.20
CA ILE A 452 31.82 -5.53 7.18
C ILE A 452 31.46 -6.50 8.31
N ALA A 453 31.20 -5.99 9.51
CA ALA A 453 30.90 -6.80 10.68
C ALA A 453 29.49 -7.41 10.66
N LEU A 454 28.53 -6.77 9.99
CA LEU A 454 27.11 -7.15 10.06
C LEU A 454 26.55 -7.78 8.78
N VAL A 455 27.21 -7.62 7.63
CA VAL A 455 26.68 -8.03 6.34
C VAL A 455 27.51 -9.16 5.73
N PRO A 456 26.89 -10.31 5.37
CA PRO A 456 27.59 -11.41 4.73
C PRO A 456 28.29 -10.98 3.43
N GLY A 457 29.57 -11.33 3.27
CA GLY A 457 30.32 -11.07 2.04
C GLY A 457 30.54 -9.57 1.71
N ALA A 458 30.34 -8.68 2.68
CA ALA A 458 30.42 -7.23 2.51
C ALA A 458 31.68 -6.76 1.78
N SER A 459 32.85 -7.22 2.21
CA SER A 459 34.15 -6.78 1.66
C SER A 459 34.30 -7.07 0.17
N ASP A 460 33.73 -8.17 -0.30
CA ASP A 460 33.86 -8.62 -1.69
C ASP A 460 32.76 -8.02 -2.57
N GLN A 461 31.53 -8.01 -2.06
CA GLN A 461 30.32 -7.76 -2.84
C GLN A 461 29.81 -6.34 -2.75
N PHE A 462 30.11 -5.58 -1.68
CA PHE A 462 29.57 -4.24 -1.51
C PHE A 462 30.59 -3.15 -1.83
N ARG A 463 30.09 -2.00 -2.25
CA ARG A 463 30.86 -0.78 -2.51
C ARG A 463 30.13 0.39 -1.88
N LEU A 464 30.85 1.33 -1.27
CA LEU A 464 30.25 2.61 -0.88
C LEU A 464 29.84 3.34 -2.17
N SER A 465 28.55 3.59 -2.32
CA SER A 465 27.91 4.11 -3.53
C SER A 465 27.56 5.58 -3.41
N SER A 466 27.11 6.03 -2.24
CA SER A 466 26.90 7.46 -2.01
C SER A 466 26.98 7.85 -0.54
N VAL A 467 27.18 9.13 -0.30
CA VAL A 467 27.16 9.76 1.03
C VAL A 467 26.27 10.99 0.94
N LEU A 468 25.27 11.03 1.82
CA LEU A 468 24.38 12.16 2.00
C LEU A 468 24.73 12.85 3.32
N GLU A 469 25.11 14.13 3.23
CA GLU A 469 25.37 14.95 4.41
C GLU A 469 24.09 15.66 4.84
N PHE A 470 23.72 15.49 6.11
CA PHE A 470 22.65 16.23 6.76
C PHE A 470 23.22 17.00 7.94
N GLU A 471 22.51 18.02 8.41
CA GLU A 471 22.93 18.72 9.61
C GLU A 471 22.86 17.76 10.82
N GLY A 472 24.03 17.51 11.44
CA GLY A 472 24.17 16.60 12.58
C GLY A 472 24.31 15.11 12.26
N ALA A 473 24.19 14.67 11.01
CA ALA A 473 24.31 13.25 10.63
C ALA A 473 24.82 13.02 9.20
N ARG A 474 25.39 11.84 8.95
CA ARG A 474 25.85 11.39 7.64
C ARG A 474 25.26 10.05 7.30
N THR A 475 24.60 9.93 6.15
CA THR A 475 24.05 8.66 5.68
C THR A 475 24.96 8.08 4.59
N PHE A 476 25.50 6.90 4.84
CA PHE A 476 26.36 6.15 3.93
C PHE A 476 25.53 5.05 3.25
N MET A 477 25.48 5.09 1.92
CA MET A 477 24.80 4.11 1.08
C MET A 477 25.82 3.14 0.49
N PHE A 478 25.50 1.85 0.54
CA PHE A 478 26.32 0.80 -0.02
C PHE A 478 25.51 0.00 -1.02
N GLN A 479 26.09 -0.25 -2.19
CA GLN A 479 25.48 -0.99 -3.28
C GLN A 479 26.17 -2.35 -3.44
N ARG A 480 25.40 -3.43 -3.57
CA ARG A 480 25.92 -4.77 -3.89
C ARG A 480 26.22 -4.92 -5.37
N TYR A 481 27.31 -5.61 -5.68
CA TYR A 481 27.74 -6.00 -7.01
C TYR A 481 27.97 -7.51 -7.05
N MET A 482 27.43 -8.16 -8.08
CA MET A 482 27.62 -9.57 -8.39
C MET A 482 28.20 -9.68 -9.80
N ASN A 483 29.34 -10.37 -9.95
CA ASN A 483 30.08 -10.44 -11.22
C ASN A 483 30.41 -9.04 -11.82
N GLY A 484 30.62 -8.04 -10.96
CA GLY A 484 30.91 -6.66 -11.37
C GLY A 484 29.69 -5.84 -11.81
N ILE A 485 28.48 -6.39 -11.74
CA ILE A 485 27.22 -5.72 -12.11
C ILE A 485 26.44 -5.40 -10.84
N ALA A 486 25.86 -4.20 -10.74
CA ALA A 486 25.06 -3.80 -9.58
C ALA A 486 23.79 -4.66 -9.50
N VAL A 487 23.42 -5.11 -8.31
CA VAL A 487 22.13 -5.76 -8.09
C VAL A 487 21.16 -4.70 -7.59
N MET A 488 20.15 -4.36 -8.38
CA MET A 488 19.16 -3.35 -7.98
C MET A 488 18.48 -3.72 -6.66
N ASP A 489 18.19 -2.72 -5.84
CA ASP A 489 17.65 -2.79 -4.47
C ASP A 489 18.55 -3.46 -3.40
N ASP A 490 19.57 -4.23 -3.80
CA ASP A 490 20.50 -4.85 -2.86
C ASP A 490 21.46 -3.79 -2.28
N THR A 491 21.05 -3.22 -1.15
CA THR A 491 21.66 -2.04 -0.55
C THR A 491 21.85 -2.17 0.96
N VAL A 492 22.80 -1.40 1.49
CA VAL A 492 22.95 -1.18 2.93
C VAL A 492 22.99 0.31 3.20
N GLN A 493 22.30 0.74 4.24
CA GLN A 493 22.26 2.10 4.76
C GLN A 493 22.86 2.11 6.15
N VAL A 494 23.75 3.06 6.40
CA VAL A 494 24.27 3.34 7.74
C VAL A 494 24.25 4.85 7.97
N GLN A 495 23.53 5.31 8.98
CA GLN A 495 23.55 6.69 9.40
C GLN A 495 24.42 6.85 10.65
N VAL A 496 25.39 7.77 10.57
CA VAL A 496 26.34 8.10 11.63
C VAL A 496 26.09 9.53 12.08
N LEU A 497 25.77 9.72 13.36
CA LEU A 497 25.60 11.03 13.99
C LEU A 497 26.93 11.75 14.15
N LYS A 498 26.88 13.06 14.41
CA LYS A 498 28.05 13.93 14.61
C LYS A 498 28.98 13.43 15.72
N ASP A 499 28.46 12.76 16.75
CA ASP A 499 29.23 12.18 17.86
C ASP A 499 29.83 10.79 17.56
N GLY A 500 29.52 10.23 16.39
CA GLY A 500 29.95 8.91 15.93
C GLY A 500 28.99 7.77 16.28
N ALA A 501 27.87 8.04 16.97
CA ALA A 501 26.86 7.02 17.22
C ALA A 501 26.15 6.64 15.91
N ILE A 502 25.79 5.36 15.78
CA ILE A 502 24.97 4.87 14.66
C ILE A 502 23.54 4.80 15.15
N ASN A 503 22.69 5.67 14.61
CA ASN A 503 21.26 5.71 14.93
C ASN A 503 20.41 4.93 13.92
N GLU A 504 20.93 4.67 12.72
CA GLU A 504 20.24 3.88 11.71
C GLU A 504 21.20 2.91 11.01
N PHE A 505 20.77 1.66 10.88
CA PHE A 505 21.38 0.64 10.06
C PHE A 505 20.25 -0.14 9.39
N TYR A 506 20.28 -0.26 8.07
CA TYR A 506 19.26 -0.99 7.32
C TYR A 506 19.92 -1.76 6.18
N THR A 507 19.58 -3.04 6.04
CA THR A 507 20.04 -3.87 4.92
C THR A 507 18.84 -4.35 4.15
N ARG A 508 18.91 -4.26 2.83
CA ARG A 508 17.99 -4.92 1.92
C ARG A 508 18.83 -5.79 1.00
N ILE A 509 18.76 -7.10 1.17
CA ILE A 509 19.50 -8.05 0.33
C ILE A 509 18.52 -9.12 -0.09
N ALA A 510 18.20 -9.11 -1.37
CA ALA A 510 17.05 -9.82 -1.91
C ALA A 510 17.50 -10.91 -2.89
N ALA A 511 18.48 -10.63 -3.74
CA ALA A 511 18.96 -11.56 -4.74
C ALA A 511 19.84 -12.67 -4.15
N THR A 512 19.54 -13.91 -4.50
CA THR A 512 20.47 -15.04 -4.37
C THR A 512 21.26 -15.24 -5.66
N PRO A 513 22.53 -15.71 -5.60
CA PRO A 513 23.35 -15.92 -6.80
C PRO A 513 22.67 -16.78 -7.88
N GLU A 514 21.86 -17.75 -7.47
CA GLU A 514 21.16 -18.70 -8.35
C GLU A 514 20.02 -18.06 -9.15
N GLN A 515 19.51 -16.90 -8.72
CA GLN A 515 18.44 -16.15 -9.39
C GLN A 515 18.95 -15.19 -10.47
N LEU A 516 20.25 -14.89 -10.46
CA LEU A 516 20.85 -13.93 -11.38
C LEU A 516 21.12 -14.58 -12.75
N PRO A 517 20.86 -13.90 -13.87
CA PRO A 517 21.21 -14.38 -15.20
C PRO A 517 22.67 -14.81 -15.30
N GLY A 518 22.90 -16.03 -15.80
CA GLY A 518 24.25 -16.55 -16.01
C GLY A 518 25.03 -15.83 -17.12
N ASN A 519 24.33 -15.29 -18.11
CA ASN A 519 24.94 -14.41 -19.11
C ASN A 519 24.97 -12.96 -18.60
N THR A 520 26.17 -12.45 -18.35
CA THR A 520 26.41 -11.09 -17.87
C THR A 520 26.73 -10.09 -18.99
N LYS A 521 26.78 -10.55 -20.25
CA LYS A 521 27.09 -9.69 -21.41
C LYS A 521 25.80 -9.17 -22.05
N PRO A 522 25.54 -7.85 -22.02
CA PRO A 522 24.38 -7.27 -22.68
C PRO A 522 24.51 -7.33 -24.20
N ALA A 523 23.38 -7.49 -24.90
CA ALA A 523 23.35 -7.43 -26.38
C ALA A 523 23.42 -5.99 -26.91
N ILE A 524 22.94 -5.03 -26.12
CA ILE A 524 23.04 -3.59 -26.38
C ILE A 524 24.31 -3.06 -25.74
N SER A 525 25.06 -2.24 -26.47
CA SER A 525 26.27 -1.60 -25.93
C SER A 525 25.92 -0.48 -24.96
N TYR A 526 26.84 -0.17 -24.07
CA TYR A 526 26.73 0.96 -23.14
C TYR A 526 26.49 2.29 -23.87
N GLU A 527 27.21 2.53 -24.97
CA GLU A 527 27.11 3.76 -25.77
C GLU A 527 25.73 3.88 -26.43
N LYS A 528 25.20 2.77 -26.96
CA LYS A 528 23.86 2.74 -27.54
C LYS A 528 22.80 2.99 -26.47
N ALA A 529 22.92 2.36 -25.30
CA ALA A 529 22.00 2.61 -24.19
C ALA A 529 22.03 4.07 -23.73
N LYS A 530 23.22 4.64 -23.53
CA LYS A 530 23.39 6.06 -23.18
C LYS A 530 22.73 6.98 -24.22
N ALA A 531 22.94 6.74 -25.51
CA ALA A 531 22.31 7.51 -26.58
C ALA A 531 20.77 7.37 -26.57
N THR A 532 20.24 6.16 -26.39
CA THR A 532 18.79 5.93 -26.28
C THR A 532 18.15 6.69 -25.12
N TYR A 533 18.85 6.78 -23.98
CA TYR A 533 18.39 7.60 -22.86
C TYR A 533 18.45 9.10 -23.19
N LEU A 534 19.54 9.60 -23.75
CA LEU A 534 19.67 11.02 -24.11
C LEU A 534 18.68 11.47 -25.18
N GLU A 535 18.27 10.59 -26.09
CA GLU A 535 17.20 10.85 -27.07
C GLU A 535 15.81 10.90 -26.42
N ALA A 536 15.60 10.07 -25.39
CA ALA A 536 14.30 9.95 -24.70
C ALA A 536 14.08 11.05 -23.66
N PHE A 537 15.13 11.51 -22.98
CA PHE A 537 15.04 12.49 -21.91
C PHE A 537 15.22 13.92 -22.44
N LYS A 538 14.37 14.82 -21.95
CA LYS A 538 14.46 16.27 -22.19
C LYS A 538 14.61 16.98 -20.85
N LEU A 539 15.32 18.10 -20.82
CA LEU A 539 15.30 18.97 -19.66
C LEU A 539 14.03 19.84 -19.69
N THR A 540 13.25 19.78 -18.61
CA THR A 540 12.09 20.65 -18.41
C THR A 540 12.41 21.67 -17.34
N LEU A 541 12.17 22.95 -17.64
CA LEU A 541 12.19 24.02 -16.63
C LEU A 541 10.93 23.92 -15.76
N ALA A 542 11.11 23.74 -14.46
CA ALA A 542 10.00 23.53 -13.53
C ALA A 542 10.35 23.98 -12.11
N TYR A 543 9.33 24.07 -11.27
CA TYR A 543 9.49 24.26 -9.83
C TYR A 543 9.58 22.91 -9.12
N SER A 544 10.71 22.66 -8.46
CA SER A 544 10.92 21.47 -7.63
C SER A 544 10.71 21.78 -6.16
N ARG A 545 10.03 20.88 -5.45
CA ARG A 545 9.82 20.99 -4.01
C ARG A 545 10.96 20.33 -3.24
N TYR A 546 11.29 20.88 -2.08
CA TYR A 546 12.21 20.25 -1.12
C TYR A 546 11.70 20.41 0.32
N GLY A 547 12.25 19.64 1.25
CA GLY A 547 11.90 19.70 2.66
C GLY A 547 10.46 19.27 3.00
N GLY A 548 9.95 19.74 4.14
CA GLY A 548 8.64 19.37 4.68
C GLY A 548 8.64 18.04 5.44
N TYR A 549 9.80 17.61 5.94
CA TYR A 549 9.96 16.38 6.71
C TYR A 549 10.94 16.59 7.87
N ALA A 550 10.88 15.70 8.85
CA ALA A 550 11.85 15.64 9.93
C ALA A 550 12.88 14.54 9.66
N LEU A 551 14.14 14.85 9.89
CA LEU A 551 15.23 13.88 9.89
C LEU A 551 15.09 12.96 11.11
N SER A 552 15.69 11.78 11.04
CA SER A 552 15.82 10.82 12.15
C SER A 552 16.51 11.40 13.40
N THR A 553 17.24 12.51 13.24
CA THR A 553 17.84 13.32 14.32
C THR A 553 16.81 14.19 15.06
N GLY A 554 15.56 14.23 14.60
CA GLY A 554 14.51 15.13 15.09
C GLY A 554 14.58 16.55 14.49
N GLN A 555 15.56 16.84 13.62
CA GLN A 555 15.65 18.14 12.95
C GLN A 555 14.64 18.26 11.81
N VAL A 556 13.93 19.38 11.75
CA VAL A 556 12.99 19.69 10.67
C VAL A 556 13.72 20.35 9.50
N VAL A 557 13.50 19.85 8.29
CA VAL A 557 13.88 20.53 7.04
C VAL A 557 12.65 21.30 6.56
N PRO A 558 12.67 22.66 6.58
CA PRO A 558 11.53 23.46 6.13
C PRO A 558 11.17 23.16 4.67
N SER A 559 9.87 23.19 4.36
CA SER A 559 9.39 23.09 2.98
C SER A 559 9.84 24.30 2.18
N GLY A 560 10.23 24.09 0.91
CA GLY A 560 10.59 25.17 0.00
C GLY A 560 10.53 24.76 -1.47
N VAL A 561 10.75 25.73 -2.36
CA VAL A 561 10.65 25.56 -3.81
C VAL A 561 11.87 26.15 -4.51
N ASN A 562 12.43 25.41 -5.46
CA ASN A 562 13.53 25.85 -6.34
C ASN A 562 13.07 25.87 -7.81
N LEU A 563 13.63 26.79 -8.60
CA LEU A 563 13.52 26.75 -10.06
C LEU A 563 14.66 25.86 -10.61
N VAL A 564 14.31 24.79 -11.33
CA VAL A 564 15.29 23.80 -11.80
C VAL A 564 15.06 23.40 -13.25
N TYR A 565 16.13 22.97 -13.92
CA TYR A 565 16.07 22.13 -15.10
C TYR A 565 16.12 20.66 -14.66
N ARG A 566 15.04 19.90 -14.91
CA ARG A 566 14.97 18.48 -14.56
C ARG A 566 14.90 17.59 -15.81
N PRO A 567 15.63 16.47 -15.86
CA PRO A 567 15.41 15.45 -16.87
C PRO A 567 14.04 14.77 -16.72
N THR A 568 13.20 14.91 -17.75
CA THR A 568 11.89 14.27 -17.86
C THR A 568 11.83 13.48 -19.16
N ARG A 569 11.09 12.37 -19.15
CA ARG A 569 10.78 11.60 -20.37
C ARG A 569 9.37 11.86 -20.88
N ASN A 570 8.50 12.43 -20.03
CA ASN A 570 7.13 12.79 -20.34
C ASN A 570 6.93 14.29 -20.10
N GLU A 571 6.49 15.02 -21.12
CA GLU A 571 6.27 16.47 -21.04
C GLU A 571 5.12 16.84 -20.09
N ASN A 572 4.24 15.89 -19.76
CA ASN A 572 3.08 16.11 -18.91
C ASN A 572 3.36 15.87 -17.40
N SER A 573 4.56 15.37 -17.04
CA SER A 573 4.93 15.16 -15.64
C SER A 573 6.41 15.38 -15.39
N ILE A 574 6.69 16.11 -14.31
CA ILE A 574 8.04 16.35 -13.81
C ILE A 574 8.49 15.30 -12.78
N SER A 575 7.68 14.27 -12.53
CA SER A 575 8.06 13.11 -11.71
C SER A 575 8.99 12.19 -12.49
N SER A 576 10.03 11.69 -11.81
CA SER A 576 11.00 10.75 -12.41
C SER A 576 10.31 9.44 -12.84
N SER A 577 10.35 9.14 -14.14
CA SER A 577 9.93 7.83 -14.67
C SER A 577 10.99 6.79 -14.33
N TYR A 578 10.64 5.81 -13.50
CA TYR A 578 11.51 4.70 -13.13
C TYR A 578 11.56 3.64 -14.24
N GLU A 579 12.01 4.01 -15.44
CA GLU A 579 12.08 3.09 -16.58
C GLU A 579 13.52 2.66 -16.87
N VAL A 580 13.66 1.37 -17.12
CA VAL A 580 14.89 0.65 -17.42
C VAL A 580 14.85 0.19 -18.86
N LEU A 581 15.96 0.32 -19.56
CA LEU A 581 16.15 -0.27 -20.88
C LEU A 581 16.63 -1.72 -20.72
N ASP A 582 15.85 -2.71 -21.18
CA ASP A 582 16.32 -4.10 -21.21
C ASP A 582 17.61 -4.19 -22.03
N ALA A 583 18.68 -4.69 -21.41
CA ALA A 583 20.02 -4.65 -21.99
C ALA A 583 20.22 -5.68 -23.12
N ASN A 584 19.25 -6.57 -23.34
CA ASN A 584 19.25 -7.55 -24.41
C ASN A 584 18.28 -7.19 -25.54
N THR A 585 17.07 -6.69 -25.22
CA THR A 585 16.04 -6.39 -26.23
C THR A 585 16.00 -4.91 -26.64
N GLY A 586 16.35 -4.00 -25.73
CA GLY A 586 16.21 -2.56 -25.93
C GLY A 586 14.80 -2.04 -25.70
N GLU A 587 13.94 -2.86 -25.11
CA GLU A 587 12.59 -2.47 -24.72
C GLU A 587 12.61 -1.74 -23.38
N TRP A 588 11.75 -0.73 -23.25
CA TRP A 588 11.53 -0.02 -21.99
C TRP A 588 10.68 -0.85 -21.04
N LYS A 589 11.13 -0.96 -19.79
CA LYS A 589 10.43 -1.66 -18.71
C LYS A 589 10.36 -0.77 -17.48
N PHE A 590 9.28 -0.82 -16.73
CA PHE A 590 9.23 -0.17 -15.41
C PHE A 590 10.11 -0.92 -14.41
N LEU A 591 10.87 -0.18 -13.61
CA LEU A 591 11.74 -0.67 -12.53
C LEU A 591 10.93 -1.28 -11.39
N TYR A 592 9.77 -0.68 -11.10
CA TYR A 592 8.91 -1.07 -9.98
C TYR A 592 7.45 -1.15 -10.44
N GLY A 593 6.88 -2.33 -10.27
CA GLY A 593 5.55 -2.67 -10.77
C GLY A 593 5.69 -3.50 -12.02
N SER A 594 4.80 -4.47 -12.20
CA SER A 594 4.69 -5.05 -13.52
C SER A 594 4.22 -3.93 -14.44
N GLY A 595 5.13 -3.41 -15.24
CA GLY A 595 4.82 -3.01 -16.60
C GLY A 595 4.28 -4.19 -17.42
N ASN A 596 3.56 -5.15 -16.82
CA ASN A 596 2.50 -5.83 -17.50
C ASN A 596 1.43 -4.77 -17.78
N THR A 597 1.72 -3.95 -18.77
CA THR A 597 0.99 -4.12 -20.01
C THR A 597 0.94 -5.62 -20.38
N ALA A 598 0.18 -6.41 -19.61
CA ALA A 598 -0.77 -7.31 -20.25
C ALA A 598 -1.70 -6.34 -20.96
N ALA A 599 -1.22 -5.82 -22.09
CA ALA A 599 -1.80 -4.77 -22.87
C ALA A 599 -3.08 -5.35 -23.44
N ASN A 600 -4.15 -5.43 -22.65
CA ASN A 600 -5.43 -5.99 -23.06
C ASN A 600 -5.25 -7.12 -24.10
N VAL A 601 -4.37 -8.10 -23.82
CA VAL A 601 -4.02 -9.09 -24.84
C VAL A 601 -5.28 -9.92 -24.97
N GLN A 602 -6.01 -9.64 -26.05
CA GLN A 602 -7.25 -10.32 -26.33
C GLN A 602 -6.93 -11.81 -26.40
N PRO A 603 -7.62 -12.66 -25.63
CA PRO A 603 -7.34 -14.08 -25.66
C PRO A 603 -7.40 -14.60 -27.10
N SER A 604 -6.37 -15.34 -27.50
CA SER A 604 -6.17 -15.79 -28.88
C SER A 604 -7.11 -16.93 -29.28
N ASP A 605 -7.70 -17.63 -28.31
CA ASP A 605 -8.47 -18.86 -28.48
C ASP A 605 -9.97 -18.73 -28.13
N ILE A 606 -10.51 -17.51 -28.04
CA ILE A 606 -11.92 -17.28 -27.66
C ILE A 606 -12.85 -16.93 -28.82
N SER A 607 -12.31 -16.63 -30.01
CA SER A 607 -13.11 -16.17 -31.15
C SER A 607 -14.12 -17.24 -31.60
N GLY A 608 -15.40 -16.89 -31.68
CA GLY A 608 -16.49 -17.79 -32.06
C GLY A 608 -16.98 -18.70 -30.93
N HIS A 609 -16.40 -18.60 -29.73
CA HIS A 609 -16.85 -19.34 -28.56
C HIS A 609 -18.11 -18.70 -27.94
N VAL A 610 -19.07 -19.49 -27.45
CA VAL A 610 -20.33 -18.96 -26.87
C VAL A 610 -20.13 -18.09 -25.63
N ALA A 611 -18.99 -18.23 -24.97
CA ALA A 611 -18.57 -17.46 -23.80
C ALA A 611 -17.53 -16.37 -24.13
N GLU A 612 -17.33 -16.02 -25.41
CA GLU A 612 -16.31 -15.06 -25.85
C GLU A 612 -16.36 -13.75 -25.07
N ALA A 613 -17.55 -13.14 -24.94
CA ALA A 613 -17.72 -11.88 -24.20
C ALA A 613 -17.35 -12.01 -22.71
N ALA A 614 -17.77 -13.11 -22.06
CA ALA A 614 -17.48 -13.36 -20.66
C ALA A 614 -15.97 -13.55 -20.44
N LEU A 615 -15.32 -14.37 -21.27
CA LEU A 615 -13.88 -14.64 -21.20
C LEU A 615 -13.06 -13.38 -21.45
N ARG A 616 -13.46 -12.58 -22.45
CA ARG A 616 -12.86 -11.27 -22.72
C ARG A 616 -12.91 -10.38 -21.49
N ASN A 617 -14.09 -10.27 -20.87
CA ASN A 617 -14.28 -9.47 -19.66
C ASN A 617 -13.42 -10.00 -18.49
N MET A 618 -13.38 -11.32 -18.26
CA MET A 618 -12.55 -11.90 -17.20
C MET A 618 -11.06 -11.60 -17.40
N THR A 619 -10.57 -11.60 -18.64
CA THR A 619 -9.17 -11.26 -18.93
C THR A 619 -8.86 -9.77 -18.79
N GLN A 620 -9.81 -8.89 -19.10
CA GLN A 620 -9.68 -7.44 -18.90
C GLN A 620 -9.59 -7.06 -17.41
N HIS A 621 -10.20 -7.86 -16.54
CA HIS A 621 -10.18 -7.70 -15.08
C HIS A 621 -9.13 -8.59 -14.38
N ALA A 622 -8.22 -9.25 -15.12
CA ALA A 622 -7.22 -10.21 -14.61
C ALA A 622 -7.80 -11.29 -13.71
N VAL A 623 -9.08 -11.65 -13.90
CA VAL A 623 -9.72 -12.77 -13.22
C VAL A 623 -9.18 -14.09 -13.75
N ILE A 624 -9.05 -14.17 -15.08
CA ILE A 624 -8.44 -15.28 -15.81
C ILE A 624 -7.20 -14.73 -16.52
N LEU A 625 -6.04 -15.31 -16.24
CA LEU A 625 -4.78 -14.95 -16.89
C LEU A 625 -4.57 -15.81 -18.13
N SER A 626 -4.03 -15.21 -19.19
CA SER A 626 -3.62 -15.93 -20.39
C SER A 626 -2.26 -16.59 -20.18
N ASP A 627 -1.99 -17.68 -20.88
CA ASP A 627 -0.64 -18.27 -20.95
C ASP A 627 0.34 -17.39 -21.77
N ASP A 628 1.59 -17.81 -21.87
CA ASP A 628 2.63 -17.12 -22.63
C ASP A 628 2.32 -16.98 -24.14
N GLN A 629 1.32 -17.69 -24.64
CA GLN A 629 0.83 -17.63 -26.02
C GLN A 629 -0.49 -16.85 -26.13
N GLY A 630 -0.97 -16.24 -25.05
CA GLY A 630 -2.21 -15.48 -25.02
C GLY A 630 -3.48 -16.35 -25.03
N ARG A 631 -3.43 -17.60 -24.57
CA ARG A 631 -4.59 -18.53 -24.54
C ARG A 631 -5.20 -18.65 -23.14
N VAL A 632 -6.51 -18.89 -23.06
CA VAL A 632 -7.23 -19.11 -21.78
C VAL A 632 -7.90 -20.47 -21.67
N PHE A 633 -7.86 -21.29 -22.72
CA PHE A 633 -8.39 -22.66 -22.77
C PHE A 633 -9.87 -22.78 -22.32
N PRO A 634 -10.83 -22.20 -23.07
CA PRO A 634 -12.24 -22.08 -22.67
C PRO A 634 -12.90 -23.39 -22.19
N ASP A 635 -12.59 -24.51 -22.84
CA ASP A 635 -13.20 -25.82 -22.58
C ASP A 635 -12.46 -26.67 -21.53
N ARG A 636 -11.35 -26.17 -20.99
CA ARG A 636 -10.62 -26.88 -19.93
C ARG A 636 -11.50 -26.98 -18.69
N VAL A 637 -11.54 -28.17 -18.08
CA VAL A 637 -12.17 -28.39 -16.78
C VAL A 637 -11.39 -27.67 -15.69
N ILE A 638 -12.08 -26.96 -14.81
CA ILE A 638 -11.45 -26.24 -13.70
C ILE A 638 -11.38 -27.10 -12.44
N THR A 639 -10.34 -26.85 -11.66
CA THR A 639 -10.22 -27.40 -10.30
C THR A 639 -10.92 -26.50 -9.28
N LYS A 640 -11.08 -26.98 -8.04
CA LYS A 640 -11.55 -26.15 -6.91
C LYS A 640 -10.60 -24.96 -6.67
N GLY A 641 -9.29 -25.19 -6.78
CA GLY A 641 -8.26 -24.18 -6.64
C GLY A 641 -8.31 -23.11 -7.73
N ASP A 642 -8.60 -23.48 -8.98
CA ASP A 642 -8.84 -22.52 -10.06
C ASP A 642 -9.99 -21.58 -9.73
N TRP A 643 -11.12 -22.12 -9.26
CA TRP A 643 -12.27 -21.31 -8.85
C TRP A 643 -11.95 -20.38 -7.69
N PHE A 644 -11.24 -20.86 -6.67
CA PHE A 644 -10.81 -20.01 -5.57
C PHE A 644 -9.94 -18.86 -6.06
N THR A 645 -9.04 -19.15 -7.01
CA THR A 645 -8.16 -18.16 -7.63
C THR A 645 -8.95 -17.13 -8.43
N TYR A 646 -9.86 -17.55 -9.30
CA TYR A 646 -10.71 -16.64 -10.08
C TYR A 646 -11.56 -15.76 -9.15
N LEU A 647 -12.16 -16.34 -8.12
CA LEU A 647 -13.00 -15.60 -7.19
C LEU A 647 -12.20 -14.59 -6.36
N ALA A 648 -11.01 -14.95 -5.90
CA ALA A 648 -10.12 -14.03 -5.19
C ALA A 648 -9.63 -12.90 -6.11
N ARG A 649 -9.25 -13.19 -7.36
CA ARG A 649 -8.89 -12.18 -8.37
C ARG A 649 -10.05 -11.28 -8.75
N ALA A 650 -11.26 -11.80 -8.78
CA ALA A 650 -12.47 -11.00 -9.00
C ALA A 650 -12.65 -9.93 -7.91
N VAL A 651 -12.17 -10.17 -6.68
CA VAL A 651 -12.18 -9.18 -5.59
C VAL A 651 -10.94 -8.29 -5.62
N ASN A 652 -9.76 -8.87 -5.83
CA ASN A 652 -8.49 -8.17 -5.89
C ASN A 652 -7.56 -8.86 -6.92
N PRO A 653 -7.46 -8.35 -8.16
CA PRO A 653 -6.62 -8.98 -9.19
C PRO A 653 -5.12 -8.89 -8.87
N ASN A 654 -4.74 -8.00 -7.95
CA ASN A 654 -3.38 -7.83 -7.44
C ASN A 654 -3.15 -8.51 -6.09
N MET A 655 -3.93 -9.53 -5.73
CA MET A 655 -3.74 -10.24 -4.46
C MET A 655 -2.29 -10.73 -4.25
N ASP A 656 -1.58 -11.04 -5.34
CA ASP A 656 -0.17 -11.47 -5.30
C ASP A 656 0.79 -10.34 -4.88
N MET A 657 0.37 -9.08 -4.99
CA MET A 657 1.18 -7.88 -4.72
C MET A 657 1.11 -7.43 -3.26
N TYR A 658 -0.06 -7.54 -2.63
CA TYR A 658 -0.33 -6.96 -1.31
C TYR A 658 -0.16 -7.97 -0.15
N TYR A 659 -0.24 -9.27 -0.43
CA TYR A 659 -0.15 -10.33 0.58
C TYR A 659 1.18 -11.08 0.56
N SER A 660 2.29 -10.37 0.33
CA SER A 660 3.64 -10.97 0.39
C SER A 660 4.05 -11.44 1.80
N GLY A 661 3.26 -11.12 2.83
CA GLY A 661 3.29 -11.80 4.11
C GLY A 661 2.65 -13.18 4.00
N ASN A 662 3.38 -14.18 3.50
CA ASN A 662 2.97 -15.57 3.63
C ASN A 662 2.74 -15.83 5.12
N GLY A 663 1.49 -16.01 5.56
CA GLY A 663 1.21 -16.34 6.96
C GLY A 663 2.08 -17.51 7.44
N SER A 664 2.41 -17.55 8.73
CA SER A 664 3.17 -18.67 9.30
C SER A 664 2.32 -19.92 9.48
N GLU A 665 1.01 -19.81 9.27
CA GLU A 665 0.03 -20.83 9.60
C GLU A 665 -0.50 -21.50 8.35
N LYS A 666 -0.68 -22.81 8.46
CA LYS A 666 -1.38 -23.63 7.48
C LYS A 666 -2.88 -23.33 7.56
N LEU A 667 -3.51 -22.94 6.45
CA LEU A 667 -4.95 -22.61 6.43
C LEU A 667 -5.81 -23.87 6.44
N TYR A 668 -5.37 -24.90 5.73
CA TYR A 668 -6.01 -26.21 5.63
C TYR A 668 -4.97 -27.30 5.49
N ALA A 669 -5.35 -28.56 5.71
CA ALA A 669 -4.46 -29.72 5.70
C ALA A 669 -3.57 -29.85 4.44
N ASP A 670 -4.01 -29.28 3.32
CA ASP A 670 -3.37 -29.25 2.00
C ASP A 670 -3.14 -27.83 1.45
N ILE A 671 -3.41 -26.78 2.24
CA ILE A 671 -3.15 -25.38 1.92
C ILE A 671 -2.11 -24.84 2.91
N THR A 672 -0.84 -25.15 2.63
CA THR A 672 0.32 -24.57 3.35
C THR A 672 0.72 -23.24 2.73
N PRO A 673 1.56 -22.42 3.39
CA PRO A 673 2.05 -21.16 2.83
C PRO A 673 2.77 -21.28 1.47
N GLU A 674 3.22 -22.48 1.10
CA GLU A 674 3.86 -22.80 -0.19
C GLU A 674 2.87 -23.22 -1.28
N SER A 675 1.59 -23.44 -0.92
CA SER A 675 0.55 -23.79 -1.88
C SER A 675 0.28 -22.63 -2.84
N PRO A 676 0.16 -22.88 -4.16
CA PRO A 676 -0.19 -21.81 -5.12
C PRO A 676 -1.58 -21.21 -4.86
N TYR A 677 -2.44 -21.90 -4.10
CA TYR A 677 -3.78 -21.43 -3.74
C TYR A 677 -3.85 -20.70 -2.41
N TYR A 678 -2.74 -20.59 -1.66
CA TYR A 678 -2.74 -20.05 -0.30
C TYR A 678 -3.35 -18.65 -0.23
N GLN A 679 -2.90 -17.75 -1.12
CA GLN A 679 -3.36 -16.36 -1.15
C GLN A 679 -4.84 -16.27 -1.49
N ALA A 680 -5.26 -16.98 -2.54
CA ALA A 680 -6.65 -17.03 -2.94
C ALA A 680 -7.56 -17.54 -1.80
N VAL A 681 -7.20 -18.66 -1.17
CA VAL A 681 -7.95 -19.22 -0.03
C VAL A 681 -7.98 -18.25 1.14
N ARG A 682 -6.84 -17.60 1.47
CA ARG A 682 -6.79 -16.59 2.53
C ARG A 682 -7.75 -15.44 2.26
N THR A 683 -7.71 -14.86 1.07
CA THR A 683 -8.62 -13.79 0.64
C THR A 683 -10.08 -14.22 0.82
N LEU A 684 -10.43 -15.45 0.41
CA LEU A 684 -11.80 -15.94 0.54
C LEU A 684 -12.22 -16.24 1.99
N ILE A 685 -11.30 -16.63 2.87
CA ILE A 685 -11.55 -16.73 4.32
C ILE A 685 -11.83 -15.35 4.92
N ASP A 686 -11.00 -14.36 4.58
CA ASP A 686 -11.12 -13.00 5.11
C ASP A 686 -12.47 -12.37 4.67
N GLN A 687 -12.93 -12.68 3.45
CA GLN A 687 -14.27 -12.31 2.95
C GLN A 687 -15.43 -13.12 3.57
N ARG A 688 -15.10 -14.19 4.32
CA ARG A 688 -16.02 -15.21 4.85
C ARG A 688 -16.81 -15.95 3.75
N TRP A 689 -16.20 -16.11 2.58
CA TRP A 689 -16.72 -16.89 1.45
C TRP A 689 -16.24 -18.33 1.48
N LEU A 690 -15.21 -18.62 2.26
CA LEU A 690 -14.86 -19.96 2.73
C LEU A 690 -15.06 -20.05 4.26
N ALA A 691 -15.08 -21.27 4.76
CA ALA A 691 -15.03 -21.48 6.20
C ALA A 691 -13.67 -20.98 6.73
N GLY A 692 -13.61 -20.63 8.01
CA GLY A 692 -12.34 -20.25 8.65
C GLY A 692 -11.27 -21.34 8.51
N ALA A 693 -10.01 -20.97 8.76
CA ALA A 693 -8.89 -21.90 8.69
C ALA A 693 -9.11 -23.11 9.62
N ASP A 694 -8.80 -24.31 9.13
CA ASP A 694 -8.88 -25.58 9.84
C ASP A 694 -7.75 -26.50 9.37
N SER A 695 -6.67 -26.58 10.15
CA SER A 695 -5.44 -27.31 9.80
C SER A 695 -5.62 -28.82 9.63
N GLU A 696 -6.72 -29.38 10.13
CA GLU A 696 -7.02 -30.82 10.11
C GLU A 696 -7.87 -31.22 8.89
N THR A 697 -8.56 -30.27 8.26
CA THR A 697 -9.45 -30.52 7.12
C THR A 697 -8.75 -30.24 5.80
N LYS A 698 -8.97 -31.08 4.78
CA LYS A 698 -8.47 -30.86 3.41
C LYS A 698 -9.50 -30.12 2.55
N LEU A 699 -9.04 -29.17 1.71
CA LEU A 699 -9.88 -28.52 0.69
C LEU A 699 -9.88 -29.25 -0.66
N ASN A 700 -8.87 -30.09 -0.89
CA ASN A 700 -8.59 -30.79 -2.14
C ASN A 700 -8.61 -29.85 -3.37
N PRO A 701 -7.75 -28.81 -3.41
CA PRO A 701 -7.83 -27.76 -4.45
C PRO A 701 -7.59 -28.29 -5.86
N GLU A 702 -6.89 -29.42 -6.02
CA GLU A 702 -6.60 -30.06 -7.32
C GLU A 702 -7.76 -30.89 -7.87
N GLU A 703 -8.82 -31.13 -7.08
CA GLU A 703 -9.97 -31.88 -7.58
C GLU A 703 -10.78 -31.06 -8.59
N GLU A 704 -11.16 -31.69 -9.70
CA GLU A 704 -12.06 -31.11 -10.69
C GLU A 704 -13.41 -30.75 -10.07
N MET A 705 -13.86 -29.51 -10.26
CA MET A 705 -15.07 -29.02 -9.64
C MET A 705 -16.34 -29.43 -10.39
N THR A 706 -17.33 -29.90 -9.65
CA THR A 706 -18.66 -30.23 -10.16
C THR A 706 -19.63 -29.04 -10.11
N ARG A 707 -20.69 -29.07 -10.92
CA ARG A 707 -21.76 -28.05 -10.90
C ARG A 707 -22.46 -27.95 -9.55
N GLU A 708 -22.66 -29.06 -8.84
CA GLU A 708 -23.30 -29.04 -7.52
C GLU A 708 -22.40 -28.39 -6.45
N GLU A 709 -21.10 -28.68 -6.46
CA GLU A 709 -20.14 -28.02 -5.55
C GLU A 709 -20.08 -26.51 -5.80
N LEU A 710 -20.09 -26.10 -7.08
CA LEU A 710 -20.14 -24.69 -7.44
C LEU A 710 -21.42 -24.01 -6.92
N ALA A 711 -22.58 -24.67 -7.01
CA ALA A 711 -23.84 -24.14 -6.47
C ALA A 711 -23.78 -23.91 -4.95
N VAL A 712 -23.15 -24.82 -4.20
CA VAL A 712 -22.94 -24.68 -2.76
C VAL A 712 -22.06 -23.47 -2.44
N LEU A 713 -20.96 -23.30 -3.18
CA LEU A 713 -20.06 -22.15 -3.01
C LEU A 713 -20.75 -20.82 -3.33
N LEU A 714 -21.53 -20.75 -4.42
CA LEU A 714 -22.28 -19.54 -4.80
C LEU A 714 -23.27 -19.11 -3.71
N VAL A 715 -24.01 -20.06 -3.13
CA VAL A 715 -24.95 -19.75 -2.04
C VAL A 715 -24.23 -19.28 -0.78
N ARG A 716 -23.03 -19.80 -0.50
CA ARG A 716 -22.20 -19.29 0.60
C ARG A 716 -21.66 -17.89 0.34
N ILE A 717 -21.21 -17.59 -0.87
CA ILE A 717 -20.75 -16.23 -1.25
C ILE A 717 -21.87 -15.22 -1.01
N LEU A 718 -23.11 -15.57 -1.37
CA LEU A 718 -24.31 -14.77 -1.15
C LEU A 718 -24.84 -14.80 0.30
N ARG A 719 -24.23 -15.61 1.18
CA ARG A 719 -24.63 -15.83 2.59
C ARG A 719 -26.07 -16.34 2.75
N TYR A 720 -26.52 -17.12 1.78
CA TYR A 720 -27.87 -17.68 1.72
C TYR A 720 -27.95 -19.14 2.19
N GLU A 721 -26.95 -19.66 2.92
CA GLU A 721 -26.96 -21.05 3.38
C GLU A 721 -28.17 -21.34 4.29
N LYS A 722 -28.54 -20.39 5.15
CA LYS A 722 -29.75 -20.50 6.00
C LYS A 722 -31.02 -20.56 5.15
N LEU A 723 -31.09 -19.75 4.09
CA LEU A 723 -32.22 -19.74 3.17
C LEU A 723 -32.29 -21.06 2.39
N ALA A 724 -31.14 -21.55 1.90
CA ALA A 724 -31.03 -22.84 1.22
C ALA A 724 -31.49 -24.00 2.11
N GLY A 725 -31.25 -23.93 3.42
CA GLY A 725 -31.71 -24.92 4.40
C GLY A 725 -33.24 -25.11 4.45
N PHE A 726 -34.03 -24.16 3.95
CA PHE A 726 -35.49 -24.34 3.84
C PHE A 726 -35.93 -25.10 2.59
N TYR A 727 -35.05 -25.26 1.60
CA TYR A 727 -35.33 -25.93 0.33
C TYR A 727 -34.72 -27.35 0.32
N THR A 728 -35.38 -28.28 1.00
CA THR A 728 -34.88 -29.67 1.18
C THR A 728 -35.74 -30.71 0.50
N LEU A 729 -36.92 -30.33 0.00
CA LEU A 729 -37.88 -31.25 -0.59
C LEU A 729 -37.62 -31.42 -2.10
N PRO A 730 -37.94 -32.59 -2.68
CA PRO A 730 -37.87 -32.77 -4.14
C PRO A 730 -38.70 -31.74 -4.93
N SER A 731 -39.80 -31.26 -4.34
CA SER A 731 -40.66 -30.22 -4.94
C SER A 731 -39.97 -28.85 -5.08
N ASP A 732 -38.85 -28.62 -4.39
CA ASP A 732 -38.09 -27.36 -4.46
C ASP A 732 -37.24 -27.24 -5.74
N LEU A 733 -37.15 -28.32 -6.50
CA LEU A 733 -36.52 -28.42 -7.81
C LEU A 733 -37.55 -28.82 -8.89
N PRO A 734 -38.63 -28.04 -9.07
CA PRO A 734 -39.65 -28.38 -10.05
C PRO A 734 -39.03 -28.37 -11.45
N ASN A 735 -39.46 -29.31 -12.30
CA ASN A 735 -39.06 -29.41 -13.71
C ASN A 735 -37.58 -29.78 -13.96
N LEU A 736 -36.88 -30.34 -12.98
CA LEU A 736 -35.58 -30.97 -13.19
C LEU A 736 -35.71 -32.50 -13.30
N ALA A 737 -35.34 -33.05 -14.45
CA ALA A 737 -35.42 -34.50 -14.69
C ALA A 737 -34.43 -35.31 -13.83
N ASP A 738 -33.38 -34.68 -13.31
CA ASP A 738 -32.33 -35.27 -12.48
C ASP A 738 -32.32 -34.74 -11.03
N ALA A 739 -33.45 -34.19 -10.55
CA ALA A 739 -33.59 -33.67 -9.19
C ALA A 739 -33.24 -34.69 -8.09
N SER A 740 -33.42 -35.99 -8.35
CA SER A 740 -33.07 -37.05 -7.41
C SER A 740 -31.55 -37.25 -7.24
N ALA A 741 -30.76 -36.87 -8.24
CA ALA A 741 -29.29 -36.93 -8.19
C ALA A 741 -28.68 -35.72 -7.46
N VAL A 742 -29.50 -34.72 -7.10
CA VAL A 742 -29.08 -33.51 -6.37
C VAL A 742 -29.12 -33.77 -4.87
N ASN A 743 -27.97 -33.66 -4.22
CA ASN A 743 -27.79 -33.76 -2.78
C ASN A 743 -28.17 -32.44 -2.09
N ASN A 744 -27.66 -31.31 -2.60
CA ASN A 744 -27.84 -29.98 -2.04
C ASN A 744 -28.97 -29.21 -2.74
N LYS A 745 -30.21 -29.69 -2.57
CA LYS A 745 -31.39 -29.17 -3.28
C LYS A 745 -31.57 -27.66 -3.11
N GLY A 746 -31.32 -27.13 -1.91
CA GLY A 746 -31.45 -25.70 -1.66
C GLY A 746 -30.40 -24.86 -2.36
N ALA A 747 -29.16 -25.34 -2.41
CA ALA A 747 -28.09 -24.64 -3.14
C ALA A 747 -28.40 -24.57 -4.63
N VAL A 748 -28.85 -25.70 -5.20
CA VAL A 748 -29.26 -25.79 -6.62
C VAL A 748 -30.50 -24.94 -6.91
N SER A 749 -31.53 -24.99 -6.06
CA SER A 749 -32.77 -24.22 -6.23
C SER A 749 -32.49 -22.72 -6.24
N LEU A 750 -31.70 -22.22 -5.28
CA LEU A 750 -31.33 -20.81 -5.23
C LEU A 750 -30.44 -20.39 -6.40
N SER A 751 -29.46 -21.21 -6.77
CA SER A 751 -28.57 -20.92 -7.91
C SER A 751 -29.33 -20.82 -9.25
N ILE A 752 -30.37 -21.64 -9.44
CA ILE A 752 -31.26 -21.56 -10.61
C ILE A 752 -32.15 -20.32 -10.53
N LYS A 753 -32.80 -20.06 -9.38
CA LYS A 753 -33.70 -18.92 -9.18
C LYS A 753 -33.01 -17.56 -9.36
N LEU A 754 -31.75 -17.48 -8.94
CA LEU A 754 -30.91 -16.29 -9.11
C LEU A 754 -30.25 -16.22 -10.50
N GLY A 755 -30.49 -17.21 -11.37
CA GLY A 755 -29.97 -17.25 -12.74
C GLY A 755 -28.47 -17.53 -12.84
N LEU A 756 -27.79 -17.90 -11.75
CA LEU A 756 -26.35 -18.14 -11.72
C LEU A 756 -25.96 -19.43 -12.45
N LEU A 757 -26.66 -20.52 -12.14
CA LEU A 757 -26.47 -21.84 -12.74
C LEU A 757 -27.81 -22.36 -13.31
N PRO A 758 -28.22 -21.91 -14.51
CA PRO A 758 -29.47 -22.37 -15.13
C PRO A 758 -29.42 -23.86 -15.47
N SER A 759 -30.59 -24.47 -15.64
CA SER A 759 -30.70 -25.84 -16.14
C SER A 759 -30.33 -25.91 -17.62
N ILE A 760 -29.83 -27.07 -18.04
CA ILE A 760 -29.48 -27.40 -19.41
C ILE A 760 -30.48 -28.47 -19.86
N GLU A 761 -31.35 -28.11 -20.79
CA GLU A 761 -32.38 -29.02 -21.33
C GLU A 761 -33.23 -29.70 -20.25
N GLY A 762 -33.61 -28.95 -19.20
CA GLY A 762 -34.43 -29.46 -18.10
C GLY A 762 -33.68 -30.35 -17.09
N ARG A 763 -32.34 -30.34 -17.11
CA ARG A 763 -31.48 -31.04 -16.15
C ARG A 763 -30.49 -30.08 -15.48
N PHE A 764 -30.09 -30.36 -14.25
CA PHE A 764 -29.04 -29.58 -13.57
C PHE A 764 -27.63 -30.15 -13.78
N MET A 765 -27.53 -31.47 -13.91
CA MET A 765 -26.31 -32.26 -14.07
C MET A 765 -25.32 -32.07 -12.91
N PRO A 766 -25.68 -32.50 -11.68
CA PRO A 766 -24.92 -32.17 -10.46
C PRO A 766 -23.46 -32.64 -10.50
N ALA A 767 -23.18 -33.80 -11.11
CA ALA A 767 -21.82 -34.35 -11.21
C ALA A 767 -21.02 -33.85 -12.43
N ARG A 768 -21.64 -33.07 -13.33
CA ARG A 768 -20.93 -32.54 -14.52
C ARG A 768 -19.84 -31.57 -14.08
N LYS A 769 -18.68 -31.69 -14.70
CA LYS A 769 -17.53 -30.81 -14.46
C LYS A 769 -17.73 -29.44 -15.11
N VAL A 770 -17.21 -28.41 -14.43
CA VAL A 770 -17.31 -27.01 -14.87
C VAL A 770 -16.09 -26.66 -15.73
N THR A 771 -16.30 -25.96 -16.84
CA THR A 771 -15.20 -25.45 -17.69
C THR A 771 -14.82 -24.01 -17.36
N VAL A 772 -13.67 -23.54 -17.84
CA VAL A 772 -13.22 -22.15 -17.72
C VAL A 772 -14.29 -21.19 -18.26
N ALA A 773 -14.85 -21.48 -19.43
CA ALA A 773 -15.92 -20.71 -20.05
C ALA A 773 -17.19 -20.62 -19.18
N GLU A 774 -17.61 -21.74 -18.58
CA GLU A 774 -18.78 -21.75 -17.70
C GLU A 774 -18.53 -20.96 -16.42
N ALA A 775 -17.33 -21.06 -15.84
CA ALA A 775 -16.94 -20.27 -14.68
C ALA A 775 -16.93 -18.77 -14.98
N ALA A 776 -16.40 -18.36 -16.14
CA ALA A 776 -16.42 -16.97 -16.59
C ALA A 776 -17.87 -16.42 -16.69
N GLN A 777 -18.79 -17.19 -17.28
CA GLN A 777 -20.20 -16.80 -17.36
C GLN A 777 -20.87 -16.72 -15.98
N VAL A 778 -20.52 -17.62 -15.05
CA VAL A 778 -21.04 -17.58 -13.67
C VAL A 778 -20.55 -16.34 -12.94
N LEU A 779 -19.27 -16.01 -13.04
CA LEU A 779 -18.68 -14.81 -12.43
C LEU A 779 -19.31 -13.54 -13.01
N GLU A 780 -19.56 -13.48 -14.31
CA GLU A 780 -20.26 -12.36 -14.95
C GLU A 780 -21.69 -12.19 -14.39
N ARG A 781 -22.44 -13.29 -14.22
CA ARG A 781 -23.79 -13.26 -13.63
C ARG A 781 -23.73 -12.84 -12.16
N LEU A 782 -22.73 -13.32 -11.41
CA LEU A 782 -22.53 -12.94 -10.03
C LEU A 782 -22.21 -11.43 -9.92
N ALA A 783 -21.37 -10.90 -10.80
CA ALA A 783 -21.07 -9.47 -10.87
C ALA A 783 -22.33 -8.63 -11.15
N LYS A 784 -23.27 -9.12 -11.96
CA LYS A 784 -24.56 -8.46 -12.26
C LYS A 784 -25.57 -8.45 -11.11
N LEU A 785 -25.35 -9.28 -10.08
CA LEU A 785 -26.15 -9.30 -8.84
C LEU A 785 -25.66 -8.30 -7.78
N GLN A 786 -24.49 -7.70 -7.98
CA GLN A 786 -23.98 -6.66 -7.08
C GLN A 786 -24.99 -5.51 -6.96
N GLY A 787 -25.19 -5.04 -5.73
CA GLY A 787 -26.18 -4.00 -5.44
C GLY A 787 -27.65 -4.45 -5.48
N LYS A 788 -27.94 -5.68 -5.92
CA LYS A 788 -29.31 -6.24 -6.00
C LYS A 788 -29.60 -7.28 -4.91
N THR A 789 -28.62 -7.55 -4.05
CA THR A 789 -28.71 -8.47 -2.93
C THR A 789 -28.31 -7.75 -1.64
N ASP A 790 -28.69 -8.31 -0.51
CA ASP A 790 -28.30 -7.87 0.84
C ASP A 790 -26.82 -8.20 1.17
N THR A 791 -26.09 -8.85 0.26
CA THR A 791 -24.66 -9.14 0.37
C THR A 791 -23.82 -8.18 -0.47
N PHE A 792 -22.87 -7.51 0.19
CA PHE A 792 -21.88 -6.66 -0.47
C PHE A 792 -20.71 -7.52 -0.92
N MET A 793 -20.69 -7.86 -2.21
CA MET A 793 -19.50 -8.43 -2.87
C MET A 793 -18.52 -7.29 -3.20
N SER A 794 -18.05 -6.57 -2.18
CA SER A 794 -17.04 -5.51 -2.35
C SER A 794 -15.74 -5.88 -1.63
N GLY A 795 -14.60 -5.59 -2.27
CA GLY A 795 -13.28 -5.94 -1.75
C GLY A 795 -12.82 -5.16 -0.52
N ASN A 796 -13.57 -4.14 -0.10
CA ASN A 796 -13.12 -3.18 0.91
C ASN A 796 -13.34 -3.60 2.36
N ARG A 797 -13.89 -4.78 2.64
CA ARG A 797 -14.02 -5.32 4.02
C ARG A 797 -12.73 -5.86 4.62
N LEU A 798 -11.59 -5.55 4.02
CA LEU A 798 -10.27 -5.96 4.50
C LEU A 798 -9.75 -5.06 5.63
N TYR A 799 -10.55 -4.82 6.68
CA TYR A 799 -10.10 -4.29 7.97
C TYR A 799 -10.98 -4.79 9.12
#